data_AF-A0A1I3FGD8-F1
#
_entry.id   AF-A0A1I3FGD8-F1
#
_cell.length_a   1.000
_cell.length_b   1.000
_cell.length_c   1.000
_cell.angle_alpha   90.00
_cell.angle_beta   90.00
_cell.angle_gamma   90.00
#
_symmetry.space_group_name_H-M   'P 1'
#
loop_
_entity.id
_entity.type
_entity.pdbx_description
1 polymer ?
#
loop_
_entity_poly.entity_id
_entity_poly.type
_entity_poly.pdbx_seq_one_letter_code
_entity_poly.pdbx_strand_id
1 'polypeptide(L)'
;MANAFSSSTTHPDAYDSVSTVSSPQIVSINDEAQLPSFEGSWRKLCDRAAGPIEQFDWVQACARMERRRGHQLDVSIVRYGDRVQAAAPLAVKRLRGLPWRMLLGADVLHEAMDLPHGSWTALNQLASHLAKSPLPLVISRVPIESSTLVALRKAFNGRGLMVERPEAACPFLPLDAGWVEPSKQLNSRRRADLRRALRRAEELGPVTFEILTPQLQEVLPLLAQAYEVEARSWKGEAKTALACDSVLREFFEDYALAAAAQGQLRICFMRIAQKAVAMQIAVVQSRKFWLLKIGYDVEYGRCSPGQLLMCETIAAAARQSLDSFEFLGRSEAWIDMWTSQSRPCRSLRFYPYSLAGLSALAVDSSISLAYRSRKMLSQVGQRMRRAAAKRYLAGEQITDAARVQAKILQDGNFCTVGFWDGEQDDPRKVADEYLRGLNLLSQSTGDGYLSIKLPALKSSKELLREVTARALEAGRRLHFDALSPAEAQGTRDAVESLHRQFPNLQLSYTLPGRWKRSLSDAQWAVEQQLPVRVVKGQWADPEDPQRDLRAGYLEVIDALAGKARHVSVATHDLELAAESIRRLMAAETPCDVELLYGLPMKKAIRQAQAASLPVRIYIPYGQAYLPYALNKLRSQPRMLWWLLRDALNASS
;
A
#
# COMPACT_ATOMS: atom_id res chain seq x y z
N MET A 1 4.90 -50.98 22.16
CA MET A 1 5.51 -50.06 23.15
C MET A 1 5.23 -48.64 22.67
N ALA A 2 4.03 -48.06 22.83
CA ALA A 2 3.34 -47.66 24.06
C ALA A 2 4.21 -46.77 24.97
N ASN A 3 4.05 -45.44 24.85
CA ASN A 3 4.26 -44.40 25.87
C ASN A 3 3.81 -43.06 25.24
N ALA A 4 2.55 -42.63 25.42
CA ALA A 4 2.01 -41.90 26.58
C ALA A 4 2.51 -40.44 26.68
N PHE A 5 1.93 -39.55 25.88
CA PHE A 5 1.87 -38.12 26.15
C PHE A 5 0.63 -37.87 27.03
N SER A 6 0.84 -37.69 28.34
CA SER A 6 -0.22 -37.21 29.24
C SER A 6 -0.34 -35.70 29.13
N SER A 7 -1.44 -35.24 28.56
CA SER A 7 -1.91 -33.86 28.63
C SER A 7 -2.37 -33.53 30.05
N SER A 8 -1.64 -32.68 30.76
CA SER A 8 -2.10 -32.10 32.02
C SER A 8 -3.02 -30.91 31.73
N THR A 9 -4.32 -31.18 31.54
CA THR A 9 -5.38 -30.19 31.73
C THR A 9 -5.47 -29.87 33.22
N THR A 10 -4.82 -28.79 33.64
CA THR A 10 -5.02 -28.20 34.96
C THR A 10 -6.37 -27.48 34.98
N HIS A 11 -7.39 -28.17 35.48
CA HIS A 11 -8.60 -27.56 36.02
C HIS A 11 -8.22 -26.62 37.18
N PRO A 12 -8.66 -25.35 37.22
CA PRO A 12 -8.47 -24.47 38.36
C PRO A 12 -9.67 -24.59 39.31
N ASP A 13 -9.89 -25.77 39.89
CA ASP A 13 -10.86 -25.97 40.97
C ASP A 13 -10.11 -26.33 42.26
N ALA A 14 -9.49 -25.33 42.88
CA ALA A 14 -9.00 -25.44 44.25
C ALA A 14 -8.71 -24.05 44.83
N TYR A 15 -9.74 -23.31 45.24
CA TYR A 15 -9.72 -22.35 46.36
C TYR A 15 -11.15 -21.85 46.58
N ASP A 16 -11.97 -22.64 47.27
CA ASP A 16 -13.21 -22.14 47.88
C ASP A 16 -13.30 -22.69 49.30
N SER A 17 -12.63 -22.01 50.23
CA SER A 17 -12.91 -22.12 51.66
C SER A 17 -13.58 -20.81 52.12
N VAL A 18 -14.91 -20.88 52.17
CA VAL A 18 -15.84 -20.13 53.02
C VAL A 18 -15.41 -18.70 53.39
N SER A 19 -15.84 -17.74 52.59
CA SER A 19 -16.16 -16.39 53.05
C SER A 19 -17.50 -15.99 52.45
N THR A 20 -18.40 -15.51 53.30
CA THR A 20 -19.79 -15.12 53.00
C THR A 20 -19.93 -14.45 51.62
N VAL A 21 -20.39 -15.19 50.61
CA VAL A 21 -20.52 -14.69 49.24
C VAL A 21 -21.66 -13.67 49.22
N SER A 22 -21.31 -12.39 49.27
CA SER A 22 -22.26 -11.31 49.04
C SER A 22 -22.91 -11.48 47.67
N SER A 23 -24.22 -11.31 47.58
CA SER A 23 -24.96 -11.44 46.31
C SER A 23 -24.38 -10.53 45.22
N PRO A 24 -24.28 -11.00 43.96
CA PRO A 24 -23.87 -10.17 42.82
C PRO A 24 -24.69 -8.90 42.73
N GLN A 25 -24.00 -7.77 42.59
CA GLN A 25 -24.62 -6.51 42.19
C GLN A 25 -24.04 -6.03 40.86
N ILE A 26 -24.91 -5.56 39.97
CA ILE A 26 -24.51 -4.94 38.72
C ILE A 26 -24.74 -3.44 38.85
N VAL A 27 -23.68 -2.66 38.67
CA VAL A 27 -23.71 -1.20 38.71
C VAL A 27 -23.51 -0.68 37.28
N SER A 28 -24.39 0.20 36.82
CA SER A 28 -24.25 0.90 35.55
C SER A 28 -23.72 2.31 35.79
N ILE A 29 -22.66 2.67 35.09
CA ILE A 29 -21.97 3.96 35.17
C ILE A 29 -22.14 4.67 33.83
N ASN A 30 -22.76 5.85 33.89
CA ASN A 30 -23.02 6.72 32.73
C ASN A 30 -22.28 8.06 32.83
N ASP A 31 -21.64 8.34 33.97
CA ASP A 31 -20.83 9.52 34.22
C ASP A 31 -19.40 9.11 34.61
N GLU A 32 -18.39 9.70 33.96
CA GLU A 32 -16.98 9.41 34.20
C GLU A 32 -16.55 9.73 35.63
N ALA A 33 -17.23 10.69 36.28
CA ALA A 33 -16.93 11.10 37.65
C ALA A 33 -17.21 10.00 38.69
N GLN A 34 -17.98 8.97 38.31
CA GLN A 34 -18.27 7.82 39.18
C GLN A 34 -17.22 6.71 39.08
N LEU A 35 -16.40 6.68 38.02
CA LEU A 35 -15.39 5.63 37.85
C LEU A 35 -14.33 5.61 38.97
N PRO A 36 -13.79 6.76 39.45
CA PRO A 36 -12.77 6.77 40.50
C PRO A 36 -13.15 6.03 41.80
N SER A 37 -14.44 5.93 42.15
CA SER A 37 -14.84 5.15 43.34
C SER A 37 -14.57 3.65 43.23
N PHE A 38 -14.29 3.15 42.02
CA PHE A 38 -13.97 1.75 41.76
C PHE A 38 -12.49 1.48 41.56
N GLU A 39 -11.63 2.52 41.53
CA GLU A 39 -10.21 2.42 41.17
C GLU A 39 -9.48 1.30 41.93
N GLY A 40 -9.46 1.37 43.26
CA GLY A 40 -8.68 0.44 44.07
C GLY A 40 -9.13 -1.02 43.94
N SER A 41 -10.42 -1.23 43.63
CA SER A 41 -11.00 -2.57 43.45
C SER A 41 -10.80 -3.09 42.02
N TRP A 42 -10.88 -2.20 41.02
CA TRP A 42 -10.58 -2.51 39.62
C TRP A 42 -9.10 -2.84 39.40
N ARG A 43 -8.18 -2.13 40.06
CA ARG A 43 -6.74 -2.45 39.99
C ARG A 43 -6.46 -3.88 40.44
N LYS A 44 -7.07 -4.31 41.55
CA LYS A 44 -6.99 -5.70 42.05
C LYS A 44 -7.57 -6.72 41.07
N LEU A 45 -8.66 -6.36 40.37
CA LEU A 45 -9.24 -7.22 39.32
C LEU A 45 -8.24 -7.48 38.20
N CYS A 46 -7.45 -6.47 37.84
CA CYS A 46 -6.52 -6.51 36.72
C CYS A 46 -5.07 -6.87 37.14
N ASP A 47 -4.87 -7.36 38.36
CA ASP A 47 -3.54 -7.70 38.88
C ASP A 47 -2.81 -8.75 38.02
N ARG A 48 -1.51 -8.52 37.82
CA ARG A 48 -0.44 -9.32 37.16
C ARG A 48 -0.70 -9.99 35.80
N ALA A 49 -1.94 -10.23 35.36
CA ALA A 49 -2.24 -10.97 34.12
C ALA A 49 -2.79 -10.07 32.99
N ALA A 50 -3.33 -8.89 33.31
CA ALA A 50 -3.91 -8.00 32.31
C ALA A 50 -2.86 -7.11 31.62
N GLY A 51 -3.15 -6.71 30.37
CA GLY A 51 -2.39 -5.68 29.66
C GLY A 51 -2.73 -4.29 30.19
N PRO A 52 -2.08 -3.23 29.66
CA PRO A 52 -2.36 -1.84 30.07
C PRO A 52 -3.76 -1.38 29.69
N ILE A 53 -4.38 -2.00 28.69
CA ILE A 53 -5.63 -1.58 28.07
C ILE A 53 -6.85 -1.88 28.97
N GLU A 54 -6.78 -2.96 29.74
CA GLU A 54 -7.83 -3.33 30.70
C GLU A 54 -7.68 -2.62 32.06
N GLN A 55 -6.53 -1.95 32.30
CA GLN A 55 -6.26 -1.25 33.55
C GLN A 55 -7.19 -0.05 33.73
N PHE A 56 -7.43 0.29 35.00
CA PHE A 56 -8.29 1.40 35.38
C PHE A 56 -7.88 2.72 34.73
N ASP A 57 -6.59 3.05 34.70
CA ASP A 57 -6.10 4.33 34.15
C ASP A 57 -6.41 4.49 32.67
N TRP A 58 -6.25 3.41 31.88
CA TRP A 58 -6.58 3.42 30.46
C TRP A 58 -8.08 3.59 30.24
N VAL A 59 -8.89 2.86 31.02
CA VAL A 59 -10.35 2.94 30.97
C VAL A 59 -10.84 4.35 31.36
N GLN A 60 -10.25 4.95 32.41
CA GLN A 60 -10.58 6.30 32.85
C GLN A 60 -10.20 7.36 31.81
N ALA A 61 -9.00 7.27 31.23
CA ALA A 61 -8.59 8.17 30.15
C ALA A 61 -9.48 8.02 28.91
N CYS A 62 -9.83 6.79 28.53
CA CYS A 62 -10.78 6.55 27.45
C CYS A 62 -12.18 7.12 27.78
N ALA A 63 -12.67 6.98 29.02
CA ALA A 63 -13.97 7.51 29.42
C ALA A 63 -14.04 9.05 29.24
N ARG A 64 -12.99 9.76 29.68
CA ARG A 64 -12.84 11.21 29.45
C ARG A 64 -12.84 11.56 27.96
N MET A 65 -12.07 10.81 27.18
CA MET A 65 -12.01 10.97 25.73
C MET A 65 -13.39 10.82 25.07
N GLU A 66 -14.15 9.78 25.43
CA GLU A 66 -15.50 9.55 24.90
C GLU A 66 -16.47 10.68 25.28
N ARG A 67 -16.42 11.15 26.53
CA ARG A 67 -17.27 12.26 26.99
C ARG A 67 -16.95 13.57 26.28
N ARG A 68 -15.67 13.90 26.07
CA ARG A 68 -15.23 15.04 25.25
C ARG A 68 -15.73 14.96 23.80
N ARG A 69 -15.87 13.74 23.26
CA ARG A 69 -16.45 13.49 21.92
C ARG A 69 -17.99 13.51 21.91
N GLY A 70 -18.63 13.77 23.05
CA GLY A 70 -20.09 13.82 23.17
C GLY A 70 -20.76 12.45 23.19
N HIS A 71 -20.01 11.37 23.42
CA HIS A 71 -20.56 10.03 23.55
C HIS A 71 -21.10 9.78 24.96
N GLN A 72 -22.10 8.90 25.05
CA GLN A 72 -22.70 8.50 26.32
C GLN A 72 -21.98 7.26 26.84
N LEU A 73 -21.51 7.29 28.09
CA LEU A 73 -20.91 6.12 28.73
C LEU A 73 -21.98 5.06 29.07
N ASP A 74 -21.61 3.80 28.94
CA ASP A 74 -22.43 2.62 29.22
C ASP A 74 -21.56 1.56 29.93
N VAL A 75 -20.86 1.97 30.99
CA VAL A 75 -19.95 1.10 31.71
C VAL A 75 -20.75 0.22 32.67
N SER A 76 -20.60 -1.09 32.59
CA SER A 76 -21.26 -2.05 33.51
C SER A 76 -20.23 -2.73 34.39
N ILE A 77 -20.44 -2.74 35.71
CA ILE A 77 -19.55 -3.39 36.69
C ILE A 77 -20.32 -4.46 37.44
N VAL A 78 -19.77 -5.67 37.51
CA VAL A 78 -20.22 -6.73 38.42
C VAL A 78 -19.35 -6.69 39.67
N ARG A 79 -19.98 -6.59 40.84
CA ARG A 79 -19.29 -6.61 42.14
C ARG A 79 -19.89 -7.61 43.12
N TYR A 80 -19.04 -8.18 43.97
CA TYR A 80 -19.43 -8.93 45.17
C TYR A 80 -19.00 -8.12 46.40
N GLY A 81 -19.97 -7.51 47.09
CA GLY A 81 -19.67 -6.47 48.08
C GLY A 81 -18.90 -5.31 47.41
N ASP A 82 -17.76 -4.92 47.97
CA ASP A 82 -16.92 -3.84 47.43
C ASP A 82 -15.88 -4.31 46.40
N ARG A 83 -15.86 -5.62 46.08
CA ARG A 83 -14.92 -6.20 45.12
C ARG A 83 -15.48 -6.19 43.71
N VAL A 84 -14.83 -5.48 42.79
CA VAL A 84 -15.09 -5.54 41.34
C VAL A 84 -14.61 -6.89 40.82
N GLN A 85 -15.46 -7.57 40.05
CA GLN A 85 -15.26 -8.95 39.62
C GLN A 85 -15.36 -9.13 38.11
N ALA A 86 -16.07 -8.23 37.44
CA ALA A 86 -16.00 -8.06 35.99
C ALA A 86 -16.43 -6.64 35.63
N ALA A 87 -15.93 -6.11 34.52
CA ALA A 87 -16.43 -4.86 33.97
C ALA A 87 -16.51 -4.86 32.45
N ALA A 88 -17.49 -4.14 31.91
CA ALA A 88 -17.62 -3.84 30.50
C ALA A 88 -17.50 -2.33 30.30
N PRO A 89 -16.30 -1.81 29.98
CA PRO A 89 -16.11 -0.41 29.70
C PRO A 89 -16.63 -0.09 28.30
N LEU A 90 -17.92 0.26 28.18
CA LEU A 90 -18.57 0.59 26.91
C LEU A 90 -19.02 2.06 26.86
N ALA A 91 -19.22 2.55 25.65
CA ALA A 91 -19.98 3.77 25.35
C ALA A 91 -20.94 3.54 24.19
N VAL A 92 -22.02 4.34 24.14
CA VAL A 92 -22.93 4.41 23.00
C VAL A 92 -22.38 5.41 21.99
N LYS A 93 -21.98 4.90 20.82
CA LYS A 93 -21.37 5.64 19.71
C LYS A 93 -22.23 5.52 18.45
N ARG A 94 -22.07 6.45 17.51
CA ARG A 94 -22.77 6.39 16.22
C ARG A 94 -21.90 5.74 15.14
N LEU A 95 -22.17 4.47 14.84
CA LEU A 95 -21.59 3.79 13.68
C LEU A 95 -22.58 3.84 12.51
N ARG A 96 -22.21 4.54 11.43
CA ARG A 96 -23.04 4.73 10.23
C ARG A 96 -24.41 5.36 10.55
N GLY A 97 -24.42 6.32 11.47
CA GLY A 97 -25.62 7.04 11.89
C GLY A 97 -26.50 6.32 12.92
N LEU A 98 -26.23 5.04 13.23
CA LEU A 98 -26.99 4.26 14.19
C LEU A 98 -26.25 4.16 15.54
N PRO A 99 -26.95 4.08 16.67
CA PRO A 99 -26.34 3.89 17.98
C PRO A 99 -25.85 2.45 18.16
N TRP A 100 -24.60 2.30 18.59
CA TRP A 100 -23.96 1.04 18.92
C TRP A 100 -23.26 1.16 20.26
N ARG A 101 -23.33 0.10 21.06
CA ARG A 101 -22.47 -0.06 22.22
C ARG A 101 -21.12 -0.58 21.76
N MET A 102 -20.05 0.08 22.17
CA MET A 102 -18.68 -0.22 21.75
C MET A 102 -17.74 -0.03 22.94
N LEU A 103 -16.67 -0.83 23.01
CA LEU A 103 -15.61 -0.62 24.00
C LEU A 103 -15.04 0.81 23.91
N LEU A 104 -14.74 1.40 25.07
CA LEU A 104 -14.12 2.72 25.16
C LEU A 104 -12.79 2.72 24.38
N GLY A 105 -12.58 3.72 23.52
CA GLY A 105 -11.36 3.86 22.70
C GLY A 105 -11.18 2.87 21.54
N ALA A 106 -11.97 1.80 21.42
CA ALA A 106 -11.72 0.72 20.45
C ALA A 106 -11.74 1.12 18.97
N ASP A 107 -12.52 2.13 18.60
CA ASP A 107 -12.65 2.65 17.23
C ASP A 107 -11.62 3.72 16.87
N VAL A 108 -10.93 4.28 17.86
CA VAL A 108 -9.91 5.33 17.69
C VAL A 108 -8.51 4.76 17.84
N LEU A 109 -8.30 3.98 18.91
CA LEU A 109 -7.01 3.39 19.26
C LEU A 109 -6.77 2.08 18.51
N HIS A 110 -7.85 1.41 18.08
CA HIS A 110 -7.81 0.14 17.35
C HIS A 110 -7.03 -0.97 18.05
N GLU A 111 -6.87 -0.92 19.37
CA GLU A 111 -6.12 -1.95 20.10
C GLU A 111 -6.91 -3.22 20.33
N ALA A 112 -6.20 -4.32 20.65
CA ALA A 112 -6.86 -5.52 21.16
C ALA A 112 -7.35 -5.26 22.58
N MET A 113 -8.62 -5.55 22.84
CA MET A 113 -9.26 -5.24 24.10
C MET A 113 -10.08 -6.44 24.59
N ASP A 114 -10.20 -6.57 25.90
CA ASP A 114 -11.03 -7.58 26.55
C ASP A 114 -11.96 -6.95 27.62
N LEU A 115 -12.90 -7.74 28.14
CA LEU A 115 -13.66 -7.40 29.33
C LEU A 115 -12.86 -7.84 30.56
N PRO A 116 -12.35 -6.94 31.43
CA PRO A 116 -11.66 -7.36 32.64
C PRO A 116 -12.59 -8.18 33.53
N HIS A 117 -12.13 -9.35 33.98
CA HIS A 117 -12.91 -10.27 34.81
C HIS A 117 -12.02 -11.19 35.66
N GLY A 118 -12.47 -11.50 36.86
CA GLY A 118 -11.75 -12.34 37.83
C GLY A 118 -12.32 -13.75 37.95
N SER A 119 -13.53 -13.99 37.45
CA SER A 119 -14.14 -15.33 37.42
C SER A 119 -15.09 -15.51 36.24
N TRP A 120 -15.27 -16.77 35.82
CA TRP A 120 -16.24 -17.16 34.81
C TRP A 120 -17.69 -16.81 35.21
N THR A 121 -18.01 -16.91 36.50
CA THR A 121 -19.34 -16.58 37.04
C THR A 121 -19.64 -15.09 36.87
N ALA A 122 -18.72 -14.20 37.25
CA ALA A 122 -18.89 -12.76 37.10
C ALA A 122 -18.97 -12.34 35.62
N LEU A 123 -18.12 -12.94 34.76
CA LEU A 123 -18.16 -12.69 33.32
C LEU A 123 -19.49 -13.12 32.69
N ASN A 124 -20.06 -14.27 33.07
CA ASN A 124 -21.37 -14.70 32.57
C ASN A 124 -22.50 -13.77 33.04
N GLN A 125 -22.44 -13.27 34.28
CA GLN A 125 -23.41 -12.30 34.80
C GLN A 125 -23.33 -10.99 34.01
N LEU A 126 -22.12 -10.50 33.75
CA LEU A 126 -21.88 -9.34 32.90
C LEU A 126 -22.43 -9.55 31.48
N ALA A 127 -22.05 -10.64 30.82
CA ALA A 127 -22.52 -10.96 29.47
C ALA A 127 -24.05 -11.07 29.40
N SER A 128 -24.68 -11.70 30.40
CA SER A 128 -26.14 -11.82 30.51
C SER A 128 -26.83 -10.47 30.70
N HIS A 129 -26.20 -9.54 31.42
CA HIS A 129 -26.67 -8.16 31.55
C HIS A 129 -26.56 -7.41 30.22
N LEU A 130 -25.40 -7.48 29.54
CA LEU A 130 -25.19 -6.83 28.25
C LEU A 130 -26.19 -7.31 27.18
N ALA A 131 -26.57 -8.59 27.22
CA ALA A 131 -27.52 -9.20 26.29
C ALA A 131 -28.99 -8.75 26.49
N LYS A 132 -29.31 -8.02 27.56
CA LYS A 132 -30.68 -7.49 27.81
C LYS A 132 -30.96 -6.18 27.09
N SER A 133 -29.92 -5.44 26.70
CA SER A 133 -30.10 -4.13 26.08
C SER A 133 -30.58 -4.27 24.63
N PRO A 134 -31.49 -3.38 24.18
CA PRO A 134 -32.00 -3.39 22.81
C PRO A 134 -31.00 -2.81 21.80
N LEU A 135 -29.88 -2.26 22.25
CA LEU A 135 -28.87 -1.67 21.36
C LEU A 135 -27.88 -2.72 20.84
N PRO A 136 -27.48 -2.63 19.56
CA PRO A 136 -26.47 -3.50 19.00
C PRO A 136 -25.12 -3.26 19.69
N LEU A 137 -24.28 -4.30 19.72
CA LEU A 137 -23.01 -4.33 20.44
C LEU A 137 -21.88 -4.72 19.48
N VAL A 138 -20.77 -3.97 19.51
CA VAL A 138 -19.51 -4.37 18.88
C VAL A 138 -18.45 -4.52 19.96
N ILE A 139 -17.86 -5.71 20.03
CA ILE A 139 -16.61 -5.94 20.74
C ILE A 139 -15.54 -6.22 19.69
N SER A 140 -14.62 -5.27 19.52
CA SER A 140 -13.59 -5.34 18.47
C SER A 140 -12.30 -5.96 19.01
N ARG A 141 -11.62 -6.74 18.16
CA ARG A 141 -10.25 -7.25 18.38
C ARG A 141 -9.99 -7.95 19.72
N VAL A 142 -10.87 -8.85 20.14
CA VAL A 142 -10.63 -9.71 21.31
C VAL A 142 -9.69 -10.87 20.92
N PRO A 143 -8.66 -11.20 21.72
CA PRO A 143 -7.86 -12.41 21.52
C PRO A 143 -8.74 -13.68 21.45
N ILE A 144 -8.42 -14.61 20.56
CA ILE A 144 -9.28 -15.82 20.37
C ILE A 144 -9.34 -16.73 21.60
N GLU A 145 -8.34 -16.65 22.48
CA GLU A 145 -8.23 -17.45 23.70
C GLU A 145 -9.05 -16.87 24.86
N SER A 146 -9.61 -15.66 24.69
CA SER A 146 -10.40 -15.00 25.73
C SER A 146 -11.72 -15.74 26.01
N SER A 147 -11.99 -15.95 27.29
CA SER A 147 -13.26 -16.43 27.82
C SER A 147 -14.44 -15.50 27.50
N THR A 148 -14.20 -14.20 27.24
CA THR A 148 -15.20 -13.21 26.82
C THR A 148 -15.95 -13.67 25.57
N LEU A 149 -15.24 -14.25 24.59
CA LEU A 149 -15.88 -14.77 23.38
C LEU A 149 -16.88 -15.88 23.73
N VAL A 150 -16.53 -16.77 24.66
CA VAL A 150 -17.38 -17.89 25.08
C VAL A 150 -18.60 -17.38 25.87
N ALA A 151 -18.39 -16.47 26.82
CA ALA A 151 -19.46 -15.91 27.64
C ALA A 151 -20.47 -15.11 26.80
N LEU A 152 -20.00 -14.28 25.86
CA LEU A 152 -20.87 -13.53 24.97
C LEU A 152 -21.64 -14.45 24.01
N ARG A 153 -21.02 -15.48 23.42
CA ARG A 153 -21.74 -16.48 22.62
C ARG A 153 -22.89 -17.12 23.39
N LYS A 154 -22.62 -17.54 24.63
CA LYS A 154 -23.61 -18.20 25.49
C LYS A 154 -24.75 -17.25 25.87
N ALA A 155 -24.44 -16.05 26.34
CA ALA A 155 -25.44 -15.11 26.85
C ALA A 155 -26.33 -14.51 25.75
N PHE A 156 -25.83 -14.42 24.53
CA PHE A 156 -26.53 -13.79 23.40
C PHE A 156 -27.27 -14.81 22.52
N ASN A 157 -27.05 -16.12 22.73
CA ASN A 157 -27.75 -17.18 22.02
C ASN A 157 -29.27 -17.03 22.15
N GLY A 158 -29.99 -17.06 21.03
CA GLY A 158 -31.44 -16.90 20.97
C GLY A 158 -31.97 -15.47 21.18
N ARG A 159 -31.11 -14.47 21.41
CA ARG A 159 -31.53 -13.07 21.68
C ARG A 159 -31.29 -12.11 20.51
N GLY A 160 -30.66 -12.59 19.45
CA GLY A 160 -30.33 -11.81 18.26
C GLY A 160 -29.37 -12.57 17.35
N LEU A 161 -28.90 -11.89 16.31
CA LEU A 161 -27.88 -12.41 15.42
C LEU A 161 -26.49 -12.02 15.91
N MET A 162 -25.60 -12.99 16.11
CA MET A 162 -24.18 -12.76 16.37
C MET A 162 -23.40 -13.03 15.08
N VAL A 163 -22.57 -12.07 14.67
CA VAL A 163 -21.64 -12.21 13.54
C VAL A 163 -20.22 -12.04 14.06
N GLU A 164 -19.41 -13.08 13.87
CA GLU A 164 -17.98 -13.03 14.18
C GLU A 164 -17.18 -12.77 12.92
N ARG A 165 -16.10 -11.99 13.06
CA ARG A 165 -15.15 -11.76 11.97
C ARG A 165 -13.72 -11.91 12.47
N PRO A 166 -12.84 -12.57 11.69
CA PRO A 166 -11.40 -12.47 11.92
C PRO A 166 -10.96 -11.01 11.86
N GLU A 167 -10.12 -10.60 12.79
CA GLU A 167 -9.48 -9.28 12.82
C GLU A 167 -7.97 -9.43 12.69
N ALA A 168 -7.28 -8.32 12.45
CA ALA A 168 -5.82 -8.31 12.43
C ALA A 168 -5.25 -8.82 13.76
N ALA A 169 -4.30 -9.74 13.67
CA ALA A 169 -3.58 -10.27 14.82
C ALA A 169 -2.68 -9.21 15.46
N CYS A 170 -2.40 -9.37 16.77
CA CYS A 170 -1.51 -8.50 17.54
C CYS A 170 -0.09 -9.11 17.57
N PRO A 171 0.90 -8.48 16.92
CA PRO A 171 2.27 -8.98 16.91
C PRO A 171 2.96 -8.79 18.27
N PHE A 172 3.78 -9.76 18.64
CA PHE A 172 4.59 -9.70 19.85
C PHE A 172 5.91 -10.45 19.66
N LEU A 173 6.89 -10.11 20.49
CA LEU A 173 8.19 -10.74 20.52
C LEU A 173 8.46 -11.29 21.93
N PRO A 174 8.51 -12.62 22.12
CA PRO A 174 9.05 -13.20 23.35
C PRO A 174 10.49 -12.74 23.55
N LEU A 175 10.82 -12.34 24.78
CA LEU A 175 12.17 -11.92 25.13
C LEU A 175 12.85 -13.01 25.97
N ASP A 176 14.11 -13.23 25.66
CA ASP A 176 15.03 -14.09 26.38
C ASP A 176 16.39 -13.38 26.51
N ALA A 177 17.36 -14.02 27.17
CA ALA A 177 18.69 -13.44 27.38
C ALA A 177 19.43 -13.10 26.07
N GLY A 178 19.10 -13.76 24.96
CA GLY A 178 19.67 -13.51 23.64
C GLY A 178 19.24 -12.17 23.03
N TRP A 179 18.15 -11.57 23.52
CA TRP A 179 17.66 -10.26 23.08
C TRP A 179 18.35 -9.07 23.76
N VAL A 180 19.30 -9.31 24.68
CA VAL A 180 20.19 -8.23 25.18
C VAL A 180 21.05 -7.66 24.05
N GLU A 181 21.30 -8.45 23.00
CA GLU A 181 21.92 -8.03 21.75
C GLU A 181 21.01 -8.39 20.54
N PRO A 182 19.94 -7.62 20.28
CA PRO A 182 18.93 -7.98 19.26
C PRO A 182 19.51 -8.20 17.86
N SER A 183 20.58 -7.48 17.52
CA SER A 183 21.25 -7.65 16.24
C SER A 183 21.71 -9.10 16.03
N LYS A 184 22.17 -9.83 17.05
CA LYS A 184 22.59 -11.24 16.93
C LYS A 184 21.44 -12.19 16.58
N GLN A 185 20.20 -11.83 16.92
CA GLN A 185 18.99 -12.61 16.60
C GLN A 185 18.52 -12.41 15.15
N LEU A 186 19.05 -11.39 14.45
CA LEU A 186 18.69 -11.09 13.07
C LEU A 186 19.61 -11.82 12.08
N ASN A 187 19.14 -12.09 10.85
CA ASN A 187 19.97 -12.65 9.79
C ASN A 187 21.09 -11.68 9.34
N SER A 188 22.11 -12.21 8.63
CA SER A 188 23.30 -11.46 8.22
C SER A 188 22.99 -10.18 7.43
N ARG A 189 21.97 -10.23 6.57
CA ARG A 189 21.51 -9.08 5.79
C ARG A 189 20.94 -7.98 6.69
N ARG A 190 19.96 -8.30 7.54
CA ARG A 190 19.33 -7.35 8.47
C ARG A 190 20.35 -6.73 9.43
N ARG A 191 21.31 -7.53 9.92
CA ARG A 191 22.44 -7.02 10.72
C ARG A 191 23.30 -6.02 9.96
N ALA A 192 23.62 -6.30 8.70
CA ALA A 192 24.38 -5.38 7.87
C ALA A 192 23.60 -4.08 7.59
N ASP A 193 22.29 -4.18 7.40
CA ASP A 193 21.40 -3.04 7.18
C ASP A 193 21.35 -2.12 8.41
N LEU A 194 21.18 -2.66 9.63
CA LEU A 194 21.24 -1.86 10.87
C LEU A 194 22.59 -1.16 11.05
N ARG A 195 23.71 -1.87 10.81
CA ARG A 195 25.05 -1.26 10.89
C ARG A 195 25.26 -0.15 9.85
N ARG A 196 24.68 -0.29 8.66
CA ARG A 196 24.75 0.76 7.62
C ARG A 196 23.87 1.95 7.99
N ALA A 197 22.68 1.70 8.53
CA ALA A 197 21.76 2.72 9.03
C ALA A 197 22.41 3.55 10.15
N LEU A 198 23.06 2.90 11.12
CA LEU A 198 23.77 3.57 12.21
C LEU A 198 24.92 4.45 11.68
N ARG A 199 25.78 3.92 10.80
CA ARG A 199 26.87 4.72 10.20
C ARG A 199 26.37 5.98 9.49
N ARG A 200 25.28 5.87 8.73
CA ARG A 200 24.65 7.03 8.10
C ARG A 200 24.09 8.04 9.10
N ALA A 201 23.62 7.58 10.27
CA ALA A 201 23.20 8.48 11.33
C ALA A 201 24.41 9.21 11.94
N GLU A 202 25.50 8.49 12.19
CA GLU A 202 26.76 9.04 12.73
C GLU A 202 27.42 10.06 11.78
N GLU A 203 27.28 9.87 10.47
CA GLU A 203 27.70 10.85 9.44
C GLU A 203 26.97 12.21 9.56
N LEU A 204 25.77 12.23 10.16
CA LEU A 204 24.97 13.44 10.36
C LEU A 204 25.22 14.11 11.72
N GLY A 205 25.90 13.43 12.64
CA GLY A 205 26.26 13.94 13.95
C GLY A 205 26.24 12.86 15.05
N PRO A 206 26.60 13.21 16.29
CA PRO A 206 26.58 12.29 17.41
C PRO A 206 25.20 11.66 17.62
N VAL A 207 25.15 10.33 17.69
CA VAL A 207 23.92 9.55 17.88
C VAL A 207 23.78 9.15 19.35
N THR A 208 22.62 9.40 19.94
CA THR A 208 22.27 8.91 21.28
C THR A 208 20.90 8.26 21.30
N PHE A 209 20.72 7.33 22.25
CA PHE A 209 19.45 6.67 22.50
C PHE A 209 19.07 6.88 23.97
N GLU A 210 17.83 7.29 24.19
CA GLU A 210 17.27 7.58 25.50
C GLU A 210 16.08 6.67 25.73
N ILE A 211 16.07 5.91 26.83
CA ILE A 211 14.93 5.10 27.28
C ILE A 211 14.54 5.64 28.65
N LEU A 212 13.69 6.65 28.69
CA LEU A 212 13.42 7.44 29.89
C LEU A 212 12.28 6.83 30.70
N THR A 213 12.43 6.85 32.02
CA THR A 213 11.34 6.63 32.99
C THR A 213 11.08 7.97 33.69
N PRO A 214 10.23 8.83 33.10
CA PRO A 214 10.13 10.23 33.52
C PRO A 214 9.43 10.39 34.86
N GLN A 215 9.85 11.38 35.64
CA GLN A 215 9.09 11.90 36.77
C GLN A 215 7.89 12.70 36.28
N LEU A 216 6.88 12.91 37.13
CA LEU A 216 5.61 13.54 36.75
C LEU A 216 5.79 14.91 36.07
N GLN A 217 6.71 15.75 36.57
CA GLN A 217 6.99 17.07 35.99
C GLN A 217 7.66 17.01 34.61
N GLU A 218 8.26 15.88 34.24
CA GLU A 218 8.97 15.69 32.97
C GLU A 218 8.04 15.12 31.88
N VAL A 219 6.90 14.54 32.25
CA VAL A 219 6.00 13.83 31.32
C VAL A 219 5.52 14.74 30.18
N LEU A 220 4.88 15.87 30.50
CA LEU A 220 4.32 16.75 29.47
C LEU A 220 5.39 17.37 28.55
N PRO A 221 6.55 17.87 29.07
CA PRO A 221 7.65 18.33 28.22
C PRO A 221 8.19 17.26 27.27
N LEU A 222 8.32 16.00 27.74
CA LEU A 222 8.82 14.91 26.90
C LEU A 222 7.78 14.46 25.88
N LEU A 223 6.48 14.44 26.23
CA LEU A 223 5.41 14.18 25.27
C LEU A 223 5.37 15.25 24.17
N ALA A 224 5.57 16.54 24.53
CA ALA A 224 5.64 17.61 23.54
C ALA A 224 6.75 17.34 22.50
N GLN A 225 7.94 16.92 22.93
CA GLN A 225 9.02 16.52 22.01
C GLN A 225 8.63 15.31 21.14
N ALA A 226 7.94 14.31 21.71
CA ALA A 226 7.46 13.16 20.95
C ALA A 226 6.44 13.58 19.87
N TYR A 227 5.55 14.51 20.19
CA TYR A 227 4.57 15.06 19.24
C TYR A 227 5.23 15.87 18.12
N GLU A 228 6.32 16.60 18.40
CA GLU A 228 7.09 17.30 17.37
C GLU A 228 7.76 16.34 16.37
N VAL A 229 8.24 15.18 16.85
CA VAL A 229 8.75 14.12 15.96
C VAL A 229 7.60 13.51 15.16
N GLU A 230 6.44 13.26 15.76
CA GLU A 230 5.27 12.71 15.07
C GLU A 230 4.73 13.64 13.97
N ALA A 231 4.69 14.95 14.23
CA ALA A 231 4.24 15.94 13.26
C ALA A 231 5.10 15.95 11.98
N ARG A 232 6.37 15.57 12.10
CA ARG A 232 7.35 15.45 11.00
C ARG A 232 7.47 14.02 10.45
N SER A 233 6.60 13.12 10.90
CA SER A 233 6.56 11.72 10.47
C SER A 233 5.65 11.51 9.27
N TRP A 234 5.80 10.35 8.62
CA TRP A 234 4.91 9.88 7.54
C TRP A 234 3.42 9.85 7.94
N LYS A 235 3.11 9.85 9.25
CA LYS A 235 1.75 9.93 9.80
C LYS A 235 1.16 11.35 9.79
N GLY A 236 2.00 12.39 9.72
CA GLY A 236 1.58 13.79 9.57
C GLY A 236 0.91 14.04 8.20
N GLU A 237 1.44 13.46 7.13
CA GLU A 237 0.85 13.55 5.78
C GLU A 237 -0.49 12.79 5.67
N ALA A 238 -0.67 11.73 6.45
CA ALA A 238 -1.89 10.91 6.47
C ALA A 238 -3.01 11.44 7.41
N LYS A 239 -2.82 12.60 8.06
CA LYS A 239 -3.75 13.21 9.05
C LYS A 239 -4.15 12.28 10.21
N THR A 240 -3.29 11.34 10.60
CA THR A 240 -3.47 10.46 11.78
C THR A 240 -2.54 10.80 12.94
N ALA A 241 -1.84 11.93 12.84
CA ALA A 241 -0.96 12.44 13.87
C ALA A 241 -1.75 12.93 15.10
N LEU A 242 -1.22 12.71 16.31
CA LEU A 242 -1.78 13.25 17.55
C LEU A 242 -1.92 14.78 17.52
N ALA A 243 -1.09 15.46 16.72
CA ALA A 243 -1.16 16.91 16.51
C ALA A 243 -2.48 17.39 15.86
N CYS A 244 -3.21 16.52 15.15
CA CYS A 244 -4.44 16.88 14.44
C CYS A 244 -5.73 16.55 15.23
N ASP A 245 -5.62 15.84 16.36
CA ASP A 245 -6.76 15.42 17.18
C ASP A 245 -6.48 15.79 18.65
N SER A 246 -6.93 16.98 19.06
CA SER A 246 -6.71 17.50 20.42
C SER A 246 -7.27 16.58 21.49
N VAL A 247 -8.39 15.90 21.22
CA VAL A 247 -9.02 14.99 22.20
C VAL A 247 -8.20 13.71 22.36
N LEU A 248 -7.63 13.18 21.28
CA LEU A 248 -6.73 12.03 21.35
C LEU A 248 -5.39 12.39 22.02
N ARG A 249 -4.91 13.62 21.82
CA ARG A 249 -3.74 14.14 22.54
C ARG A 249 -3.98 14.21 24.06
N GLU A 250 -5.12 14.76 24.48
CA GLU A 250 -5.53 14.79 25.90
C GLU A 250 -5.55 13.38 26.51
N PHE A 251 -6.06 12.38 25.77
CA PHE A 251 -6.02 10.98 26.20
C PHE A 251 -4.59 10.49 26.50
N PHE A 252 -3.64 10.75 25.60
CA PHE A 252 -2.24 10.33 25.81
C PHE A 252 -1.58 11.07 26.97
N GLU A 253 -1.87 12.36 27.15
CA GLU A 253 -1.35 13.15 28.27
C GLU A 253 -1.90 12.62 29.62
N ASP A 254 -3.21 12.42 29.72
CA ASP A 254 -3.87 11.87 30.91
C ASP A 254 -3.34 10.47 31.27
N TYR A 255 -3.27 9.58 30.28
CA TYR A 255 -2.81 8.21 30.50
C TYR A 255 -1.31 8.16 30.84
N ALA A 256 -0.48 8.97 30.19
CA ALA A 256 0.94 9.03 30.47
C ALA A 256 1.23 9.52 31.89
N LEU A 257 0.51 10.54 32.38
CA LEU A 257 0.63 11.00 33.76
C LEU A 257 0.28 9.89 34.76
N ALA A 258 -0.82 9.16 34.51
CA ALA A 258 -1.23 8.05 35.35
C ALA A 258 -0.24 6.86 35.33
N ALA A 259 0.32 6.53 34.17
CA ALA A 259 1.34 5.49 34.01
C ALA A 259 2.69 5.90 34.63
N ALA A 260 3.05 7.19 34.57
CA ALA A 260 4.27 7.72 35.19
C ALA A 260 4.19 7.69 36.72
N ALA A 261 3.02 8.00 37.30
CA ALA A 261 2.77 7.89 38.73
C ALA A 261 3.02 6.47 39.28
N GLN A 262 2.90 5.45 38.42
CA GLN A 262 3.17 4.05 38.74
C GLN A 262 4.56 3.56 38.31
N GLY A 263 5.42 4.45 37.77
CA GLY A 263 6.74 4.10 37.25
C GLY A 263 6.72 3.22 35.99
N GLN A 264 5.57 3.11 35.33
CA GLN A 264 5.36 2.24 34.18
C GLN A 264 5.69 2.92 32.85
N LEU A 265 5.55 4.24 32.77
CA LEU A 265 5.75 5.00 31.53
C LEU A 265 7.20 4.89 31.03
N ARG A 266 7.33 4.74 29.71
CA ARG A 266 8.58 4.86 28.97
C ARG A 266 8.39 5.86 27.83
N ILE A 267 9.24 6.87 27.77
CA ILE A 267 9.36 7.75 26.60
C ILE A 267 10.77 7.59 26.07
N CYS A 268 10.88 7.16 24.82
CA CYS A 268 12.16 6.82 24.22
C CYS A 268 12.47 7.72 23.05
N PHE A 269 13.73 8.12 22.89
CA PHE A 269 14.20 8.93 21.78
C PHE A 269 15.45 8.35 21.15
N MET A 270 15.56 8.50 19.83
CA MET A 270 16.85 8.53 19.15
C MET A 270 17.15 9.98 18.80
N ARG A 271 18.35 10.46 19.13
CA ARG A 271 18.80 11.80 18.79
C ARG A 271 20.01 11.76 17.88
N ILE A 272 20.08 12.75 16.99
CA ILE A 272 21.24 13.05 16.16
C ILE A 272 21.59 14.52 16.40
N ALA A 273 22.80 14.79 16.87
CA ALA A 273 23.23 16.13 17.27
C ALA A 273 22.21 16.81 18.22
N GLN A 274 21.76 16.09 19.25
CA GLN A 274 20.74 16.49 20.25
C GLN A 274 19.30 16.68 19.74
N LYS A 275 19.07 16.69 18.42
CA LYS A 275 17.72 16.75 17.85
C LYS A 275 17.05 15.37 17.94
N ALA A 276 15.84 15.29 18.49
CA ALA A 276 15.03 14.07 18.45
C ALA A 276 14.59 13.77 17.02
N VAL A 277 14.96 12.59 16.51
CA VAL A 277 14.67 12.13 15.14
C VAL A 277 13.81 10.88 15.10
N ALA A 278 13.68 10.14 16.20
CA ALA A 278 12.66 9.12 16.39
C ALA A 278 12.18 9.11 17.84
N MET A 279 10.94 8.68 18.04
CA MET A 279 10.31 8.58 19.35
C MET A 279 9.53 7.26 19.50
N GLN A 280 9.41 6.80 20.75
CA GLN A 280 8.47 5.78 21.16
C GLN A 280 7.80 6.19 22.48
N ILE A 281 6.48 6.00 22.59
CA ILE A 281 5.74 6.08 23.85
C ILE A 281 5.30 4.65 24.18
N ALA A 282 5.64 4.20 25.38
CA ALA A 282 5.39 2.84 25.81
C ALA A 282 5.10 2.76 27.32
N VAL A 283 4.60 1.62 27.77
CA VAL A 283 4.44 1.31 29.20
C VAL A 283 4.98 -0.08 29.51
N VAL A 284 5.59 -0.23 30.68
CA VAL A 284 5.98 -1.54 31.21
C VAL A 284 4.89 -2.01 32.17
N GLN A 285 4.16 -3.05 31.78
CA GLN A 285 3.04 -3.61 32.55
C GLN A 285 3.13 -5.13 32.52
N SER A 286 2.96 -5.77 33.68
CA SER A 286 2.93 -7.23 33.82
C SER A 286 4.18 -7.90 33.21
N ARG A 287 5.37 -7.34 33.49
CA ARG A 287 6.68 -7.75 32.95
C ARG A 287 6.80 -7.71 31.41
N LYS A 288 5.99 -6.90 30.74
CA LYS A 288 6.02 -6.76 29.27
C LYS A 288 6.17 -5.30 28.88
N PHE A 289 6.85 -5.04 27.76
CA PHE A 289 6.99 -3.70 27.19
C PHE A 289 5.89 -3.47 26.14
N TRP A 290 4.98 -2.54 26.37
CA TRP A 290 3.84 -2.26 25.50
C TRP A 290 4.05 -0.99 24.71
N LEU A 291 4.27 -1.12 23.41
CA LEU A 291 4.57 -0.03 22.49
C LEU A 291 3.30 0.67 22.02
N LEU A 292 2.93 1.78 22.65
CA LEU A 292 1.68 2.50 22.36
C LEU A 292 1.78 3.36 21.10
N LYS A 293 2.92 4.02 20.89
CA LYS A 293 3.10 4.97 19.81
C LYS A 293 4.54 5.00 19.33
N ILE A 294 4.71 5.14 18.03
CA ILE A 294 6.01 5.36 17.38
C ILE A 294 5.92 6.43 16.30
N GLY A 295 7.02 7.13 16.09
CA GLY A 295 7.21 8.06 15.00
C GLY A 295 8.69 8.33 14.73
N TYR A 296 9.00 8.76 13.51
CA TYR A 296 10.32 9.25 13.18
C TYR A 296 10.21 10.38 12.17
N ASP A 297 11.18 11.29 12.19
CA ASP A 297 11.28 12.41 11.27
C ASP A 297 11.68 11.91 9.88
N VAL A 298 10.81 12.14 8.87
CA VAL A 298 11.00 11.60 7.51
C VAL A 298 12.29 12.08 6.84
N GLU A 299 12.79 13.25 7.24
CA GLU A 299 14.07 13.81 6.77
C GLU A 299 15.24 12.84 7.06
N TYR A 300 15.14 12.08 8.16
CA TYR A 300 16.15 11.13 8.61
C TYR A 300 15.88 9.69 8.15
N GLY A 301 14.86 9.47 7.31
CA GLY A 301 14.43 8.13 6.86
C GLY A 301 15.55 7.27 6.26
N ARG A 302 16.55 7.89 5.62
CA ARG A 302 17.73 7.21 5.04
C ARG A 302 18.61 6.48 6.07
N CYS A 303 18.50 6.85 7.35
CA CYS A 303 19.20 6.25 8.48
C CYS A 303 18.31 5.29 9.28
N SER A 304 17.08 5.03 8.82
CA SER A 304 16.13 4.11 9.46
C SER A 304 15.99 4.29 10.99
N PRO A 305 15.80 5.53 11.50
CA PRO A 305 15.91 5.85 12.92
C PRO A 305 14.90 5.08 13.79
N GLY A 306 13.70 4.79 13.26
CA GLY A 306 12.71 3.96 13.96
C GLY A 306 13.19 2.53 14.24
N GLN A 307 13.95 1.92 13.31
CA GLN A 307 14.48 0.56 13.50
C GLN A 307 15.69 0.53 14.43
N LEU A 308 16.53 1.57 14.39
CA LEU A 308 17.63 1.73 15.34
C LEU A 308 17.09 1.91 16.76
N LEU A 309 16.10 2.79 16.95
CA LEU A 309 15.45 2.97 18.24
C LEU A 309 14.76 1.70 18.73
N MET A 310 14.12 0.93 17.84
CA MET A 310 13.53 -0.37 18.17
C MET A 310 14.58 -1.38 18.66
N CYS A 311 15.74 -1.44 18.00
CA CYS A 311 16.84 -2.31 18.44
C CYS A 311 17.24 -1.99 19.88
N GLU A 312 17.36 -0.71 20.23
CA GLU A 312 17.74 -0.28 21.58
C GLU A 312 16.64 -0.50 22.61
N THR A 313 15.37 -0.27 22.27
CA THR A 313 14.27 -0.50 23.22
C THR A 313 14.00 -1.97 23.46
N ILE A 314 14.17 -2.85 22.47
CA ILE A 314 14.15 -4.31 22.66
C ILE A 314 15.31 -4.74 23.55
N ALA A 315 16.52 -4.24 23.31
CA ALA A 315 17.68 -4.55 24.15
C ALA A 315 17.46 -4.10 25.61
N ALA A 316 16.92 -2.89 25.80
CA ALA A 316 16.59 -2.35 27.13
C ALA A 316 15.51 -3.17 27.85
N ALA A 317 14.49 -3.64 27.13
CA ALA A 317 13.46 -4.52 27.67
C ALA A 317 14.05 -5.88 28.11
N ALA A 318 14.92 -6.48 27.28
CA ALA A 318 15.59 -7.73 27.60
C ALA A 318 16.53 -7.60 28.82
N ARG A 319 17.28 -6.49 28.93
CA ARG A 319 18.14 -6.19 30.12
C ARG A 319 17.32 -6.07 31.41
N GLN A 320 16.08 -5.59 31.32
CA GLN A 320 15.14 -5.54 32.44
C GLN A 320 14.47 -6.90 32.73
N SER A 321 14.87 -7.96 32.02
CA SER A 321 14.27 -9.30 32.15
C SER A 321 12.75 -9.29 31.96
N LEU A 322 12.26 -8.45 31.03
CA LEU A 322 10.86 -8.47 30.60
C LEU A 322 10.59 -9.74 29.78
N ASP A 323 9.36 -10.25 29.84
CA ASP A 323 8.96 -11.52 29.23
C ASP A 323 8.64 -11.36 27.74
N SER A 324 8.12 -10.20 27.33
CA SER A 324 7.85 -9.91 25.91
C SER A 324 7.85 -8.42 25.58
N PHE A 325 8.07 -8.13 24.29
CA PHE A 325 7.85 -6.84 23.66
C PHE A 325 6.55 -6.91 22.84
N GLU A 326 5.56 -6.12 23.23
CA GLU A 326 4.22 -6.08 22.66
C GLU A 326 4.13 -4.87 21.71
N PHE A 327 4.05 -5.12 20.41
CA PHE A 327 4.08 -4.05 19.40
C PHE A 327 2.76 -3.30 19.27
N LEU A 328 1.68 -3.87 19.81
CA LEU A 328 0.30 -3.37 19.70
C LEU A 328 -0.13 -3.16 18.23
N GLY A 329 -1.36 -2.69 18.02
CA GLY A 329 -1.87 -2.47 16.67
C GLY A 329 -1.93 -3.75 15.82
N ARG A 330 -1.71 -3.60 14.52
CA ARG A 330 -1.73 -4.68 13.51
C ARG A 330 -0.32 -4.97 13.02
N SER A 331 -0.11 -6.13 12.39
CA SER A 331 1.16 -6.41 11.71
C SER A 331 1.40 -5.41 10.59
N GLU A 332 2.53 -4.70 10.67
CA GLU A 332 3.02 -3.76 9.66
C GLU A 332 4.41 -4.24 9.19
N ALA A 333 4.78 -3.93 7.95
CA ALA A 333 5.99 -4.48 7.32
C ALA A 333 7.30 -4.22 8.10
N TRP A 334 7.33 -3.17 8.93
CA TRP A 334 8.48 -2.85 9.78
C TRP A 334 8.63 -3.80 10.99
N ILE A 335 7.57 -4.53 11.36
CA ILE A 335 7.55 -5.51 12.46
C ILE A 335 8.14 -6.85 12.00
N ASP A 336 7.97 -7.21 10.72
CA ASP A 336 8.41 -8.48 10.12
C ASP A 336 9.93 -8.73 10.29
N MET A 337 10.70 -7.68 10.60
CA MET A 337 12.11 -7.83 10.90
C MET A 337 12.41 -8.42 12.28
N TRP A 338 11.50 -8.25 13.23
CA TRP A 338 11.64 -8.60 14.65
C TRP A 338 10.93 -9.89 15.01
N THR A 339 9.72 -10.11 14.48
CA THR A 339 8.90 -11.27 14.84
C THR A 339 7.97 -11.67 13.70
N SER A 340 7.67 -12.97 13.62
CA SER A 340 6.55 -13.53 12.85
C SER A 340 5.41 -14.00 13.77
N GLN A 341 5.57 -13.87 15.08
CA GLN A 341 4.58 -14.29 16.07
C GLN A 341 3.51 -13.23 16.25
N SER A 342 2.25 -13.67 16.32
CA SER A 342 1.12 -12.79 16.58
C SER A 342 -0.01 -13.53 17.27
N ARG A 343 -0.80 -12.82 18.07
CA ARG A 343 -2.01 -13.34 18.72
C ARG A 343 -3.21 -13.05 17.84
N PRO A 344 -3.90 -14.06 17.30
CA PRO A 344 -5.07 -13.83 16.46
C PRO A 344 -6.20 -13.21 17.29
N CYS A 345 -6.96 -12.32 16.65
CA CYS A 345 -8.07 -11.62 17.26
C CYS A 345 -9.36 -11.82 16.45
N ARG A 346 -10.50 -11.66 17.11
CA ARG A 346 -11.82 -11.62 16.47
C ARG A 346 -12.61 -10.40 16.92
N SER A 347 -13.47 -9.92 16.04
CA SER A 347 -14.55 -9.00 16.42
C SER A 347 -15.88 -9.73 16.48
N LEU A 348 -16.68 -9.37 17.48
CA LEU A 348 -18.06 -9.79 17.64
C LEU A 348 -18.98 -8.61 17.34
N ARG A 349 -19.94 -8.80 16.43
CA ARG A 349 -21.06 -7.89 16.24
C ARG A 349 -22.35 -8.58 16.59
N PHE A 350 -23.09 -8.01 17.52
CA PHE A 350 -24.39 -8.49 17.92
C PHE A 350 -25.50 -7.55 17.49
N TYR A 351 -26.51 -8.12 16.86
CA TYR A 351 -27.74 -7.46 16.42
C TYR A 351 -28.91 -8.04 17.21
N PRO A 352 -29.37 -7.39 18.29
CA PRO A 352 -30.53 -7.86 19.06
C PRO A 352 -31.78 -7.94 18.19
N TYR A 353 -32.75 -8.77 18.57
CA TYR A 353 -34.09 -8.76 17.98
C TYR A 353 -34.90 -7.52 18.43
N SER A 354 -34.41 -6.35 18.03
CA SER A 354 -34.99 -5.04 18.28
C SER A 354 -34.98 -4.24 16.98
N LEU A 355 -35.74 -3.14 16.93
CA LEU A 355 -35.71 -2.22 15.77
C LEU A 355 -34.29 -1.71 15.50
N ALA A 356 -33.55 -1.33 16.54
CA ALA A 356 -32.17 -0.87 16.41
C ALA A 356 -31.23 -1.95 15.87
N GLY A 357 -31.36 -3.20 16.34
CA GLY A 357 -30.56 -4.33 15.87
C GLY A 357 -30.84 -4.70 14.41
N LEU A 358 -32.12 -4.72 14.00
CA LEU A 358 -32.51 -4.98 12.62
C LEU A 358 -32.03 -3.88 11.66
N SER A 359 -32.16 -2.61 12.04
CA SER A 359 -31.64 -1.48 11.24
C SER A 359 -30.13 -1.55 11.09
N ALA A 360 -29.41 -1.86 12.18
CA ALA A 360 -27.96 -2.05 12.15
C ALA A 360 -27.54 -3.18 11.20
N LEU A 361 -28.25 -4.31 11.24
CA LEU A 361 -27.99 -5.45 10.35
C LEU A 361 -28.22 -5.09 8.88
N ALA A 362 -29.30 -4.37 8.57
CA ALA A 362 -29.62 -3.94 7.21
C ALA A 362 -28.55 -3.00 6.64
N VAL A 363 -28.09 -2.03 7.44
CA VAL A 363 -27.02 -1.09 7.05
C VAL A 363 -25.67 -1.80 6.88
N ASP A 364 -25.32 -2.74 7.76
CA ASP A 364 -24.08 -3.51 7.62
C ASP A 364 -24.10 -4.46 6.41
N SER A 365 -25.25 -5.07 6.14
CA SER A 365 -25.44 -6.00 5.02
C SER A 365 -25.43 -5.28 3.67
N SER A 366 -26.06 -4.11 3.57
CA SER A 366 -26.09 -3.32 2.32
C SER A 366 -24.70 -2.88 1.88
N ILE A 367 -23.83 -2.50 2.83
CA ILE A 367 -22.45 -2.11 2.56
C ILE A 367 -21.58 -3.32 2.18
N SER A 368 -21.74 -4.45 2.86
CA SER A 368 -21.06 -5.70 2.49
C SER A 368 -21.44 -6.16 1.08
N LEU A 369 -22.72 -6.06 0.74
CA LEU A 369 -23.24 -6.38 -0.59
C LEU A 369 -22.71 -5.42 -1.65
N ALA A 370 -22.67 -4.11 -1.37
CA ALA A 370 -22.07 -3.10 -2.24
C ALA A 370 -20.55 -3.32 -2.46
N TYR A 371 -19.83 -3.77 -1.44
CA TYR A 371 -18.40 -4.11 -1.57
C TYR A 371 -18.19 -5.38 -2.40
N ARG A 372 -19.01 -6.43 -2.16
CA ARG A 372 -18.97 -7.69 -2.93
C ARG A 372 -19.37 -7.47 -4.39
N SER A 373 -20.38 -6.65 -4.66
CA SER A 373 -20.80 -6.32 -6.03
C SER A 373 -19.70 -5.55 -6.76
N ARG A 374 -19.04 -4.58 -6.11
CA ARG A 374 -17.84 -3.91 -6.65
C ARG A 374 -16.70 -4.89 -6.95
N LYS A 375 -16.43 -5.85 -6.06
CA LYS A 375 -15.38 -6.87 -6.25
C LYS A 375 -15.71 -7.83 -7.41
N MET A 376 -16.95 -8.32 -7.51
CA MET A 376 -17.38 -9.14 -8.66
C MET A 376 -17.35 -8.35 -9.96
N LEU A 377 -17.86 -7.11 -9.98
CA LEU A 377 -17.80 -6.22 -11.14
C LEU A 377 -16.35 -5.95 -11.57
N SER A 378 -15.41 -5.87 -10.62
CA SER A 378 -13.97 -5.73 -10.93
C SER A 378 -13.36 -7.00 -11.53
N GLN A 379 -13.78 -8.19 -11.11
CA GLN A 379 -13.30 -9.48 -11.63
C GLN A 379 -13.86 -9.78 -13.02
N VAL A 380 -15.14 -9.49 -13.24
CA VAL A 380 -15.79 -9.58 -14.57
C VAL A 380 -15.20 -8.53 -15.52
N GLY A 381 -14.95 -7.31 -15.03
CA GLY A 381 -14.24 -6.27 -15.75
C GLY A 381 -12.80 -6.65 -16.10
N GLN A 382 -12.05 -7.35 -15.23
CA GLN A 382 -10.70 -7.84 -15.52
C GLN A 382 -10.68 -8.94 -16.60
N ARG A 383 -11.66 -9.85 -16.61
CA ARG A 383 -11.78 -10.88 -17.66
C ARG A 383 -12.07 -10.26 -19.04
N MET A 384 -12.97 -9.29 -19.11
CA MET A 384 -13.25 -8.55 -20.34
C MET A 384 -12.07 -7.66 -20.77
N ARG A 385 -11.33 -7.06 -19.82
CA ARG A 385 -10.10 -6.31 -20.11
C ARG A 385 -8.99 -7.20 -20.65
N ARG A 386 -8.82 -8.43 -20.14
CA ARG A 386 -7.85 -9.41 -20.68
C ARG A 386 -8.22 -9.88 -22.09
N ALA A 387 -9.52 -10.07 -22.38
CA ALA A 387 -9.99 -10.41 -23.72
C ALA A 387 -9.82 -9.25 -24.72
N ALA A 388 -10.03 -7.99 -24.27
CA ALA A 388 -9.79 -6.81 -25.10
C ALA A 388 -8.30 -6.48 -25.29
N ALA A 389 -7.45 -6.76 -24.29
CA ALA A 389 -6.00 -6.57 -24.36
C ALA A 389 -5.33 -7.53 -25.36
N LYS A 390 -5.83 -8.76 -25.48
CA LYS A 390 -5.36 -9.76 -26.46
C LYS A 390 -5.54 -9.33 -27.93
N ARG A 391 -6.32 -8.29 -28.22
CA ARG A 391 -6.48 -7.77 -29.60
C ARG A 391 -5.37 -6.81 -30.00
N TYR A 392 -4.63 -6.22 -29.05
CA TYR A 392 -3.61 -5.19 -29.29
C TYR A 392 -2.17 -5.68 -29.16
N LEU A 393 -1.98 -6.96 -28.85
CA LEU A 393 -0.67 -7.61 -28.74
C LEU A 393 -0.63 -8.78 -29.71
N ALA A 394 0.55 -9.03 -30.28
CA ALA A 394 0.76 -10.26 -31.03
C ALA A 394 0.56 -11.49 -30.13
N GLY A 395 1.05 -11.37 -28.88
CA GLY A 395 0.93 -12.34 -27.79
C GLY A 395 1.97 -12.03 -26.70
N GLU A 396 2.18 -12.98 -25.78
CA GLU A 396 3.11 -12.80 -24.65
C GLU A 396 4.55 -13.20 -25.02
N GLN A 397 4.73 -14.00 -26.08
CA GLN A 397 6.02 -14.57 -26.46
C GLN A 397 6.52 -14.01 -27.80
N ILE A 398 7.84 -14.05 -28.01
CA ILE A 398 8.46 -13.65 -29.30
C ILE A 398 7.94 -14.50 -30.48
N THR A 399 7.54 -15.75 -30.23
CA THR A 399 6.93 -16.64 -31.24
C THR A 399 5.59 -16.10 -31.75
N ASP A 400 4.83 -15.43 -30.90
CA ASP A 400 3.60 -14.76 -31.30
C ASP A 400 3.89 -13.56 -32.21
N ALA A 401 4.91 -12.77 -31.87
CA ALA A 401 5.39 -11.67 -32.70
C ALA A 401 5.87 -12.16 -34.07
N ALA A 402 6.59 -13.29 -34.11
CA ALA A 402 7.08 -13.91 -35.34
C ALA A 402 5.94 -14.32 -36.29
N ARG A 403 4.88 -14.95 -35.75
CA ARG A 403 3.69 -15.31 -36.53
C ARG A 403 2.99 -14.09 -37.13
N VAL A 404 2.87 -13.01 -36.35
CA VAL A 404 2.26 -11.75 -36.81
C VAL A 404 3.15 -11.05 -37.84
N GLN A 405 4.47 -11.03 -37.63
CA GLN A 405 5.45 -10.47 -38.55
C GLN A 405 5.39 -11.16 -39.92
N ALA A 406 5.39 -12.50 -39.95
CA ALA A 406 5.32 -13.26 -41.20
C ALA A 406 4.09 -12.87 -42.04
N LYS A 407 2.94 -12.69 -41.38
CA LYS A 407 1.71 -12.23 -42.05
C LYS A 407 1.83 -10.81 -42.58
N ILE A 408 2.36 -9.88 -41.78
CA ILE A 408 2.52 -8.47 -42.18
C ILE A 408 3.44 -8.35 -43.40
N LEU A 409 4.54 -9.10 -43.42
CA LEU A 409 5.47 -9.16 -44.55
C LEU A 409 4.81 -9.80 -45.79
N GLN A 410 4.03 -10.87 -45.62
CA GLN A 410 3.26 -11.48 -46.71
C GLN A 410 2.24 -10.51 -47.32
N ASP A 411 1.63 -9.66 -46.49
CA ASP A 411 0.71 -8.61 -46.93
C ASP A 411 1.45 -7.39 -47.56
N GLY A 412 2.78 -7.47 -47.73
CA GLY A 412 3.61 -6.44 -48.38
C GLY A 412 3.92 -5.22 -47.52
N ASN A 413 3.71 -5.30 -46.20
CA ASN A 413 3.95 -4.19 -45.28
C ASN A 413 5.25 -4.37 -44.50
N PHE A 414 5.81 -3.26 -44.03
CA PHE A 414 6.98 -3.26 -43.14
C PHE A 414 6.55 -3.47 -41.69
N CYS A 415 7.52 -3.78 -40.82
CA CYS A 415 7.23 -4.03 -39.41
C CYS A 415 8.21 -3.32 -38.47
N THR A 416 7.72 -3.04 -37.26
CA THR A 416 8.54 -2.74 -36.11
C THR A 416 8.24 -3.80 -35.05
N VAL A 417 9.23 -4.42 -34.45
CA VAL A 417 9.02 -5.33 -33.31
C VAL A 417 9.39 -4.58 -32.03
N GLY A 418 8.54 -4.64 -31.00
CA GLY A 418 8.83 -3.96 -29.74
C GLY A 418 8.33 -4.73 -28.53
N PHE A 419 9.23 -4.98 -27.57
CA PHE A 419 8.88 -5.67 -26.34
C PHE A 419 8.20 -4.72 -25.33
N TRP A 420 7.09 -5.19 -24.77
CA TRP A 420 6.35 -4.51 -23.71
C TRP A 420 6.66 -5.18 -22.36
N ASP A 421 7.60 -4.57 -21.67
CA ASP A 421 8.04 -4.89 -20.31
C ASP A 421 6.96 -4.57 -19.26
N GLY A 422 6.95 -5.33 -18.16
CA GLY A 422 6.19 -5.01 -16.95
C GLY A 422 6.97 -4.13 -15.98
N GLU A 423 6.28 -3.37 -15.13
CA GLU A 423 6.89 -2.43 -14.16
C GLU A 423 7.92 -3.05 -13.20
N GLN A 424 7.86 -4.38 -13.00
CA GLN A 424 8.78 -5.14 -12.14
C GLN A 424 9.73 -6.05 -12.91
N ASP A 425 9.74 -5.99 -14.24
CA ASP A 425 10.64 -6.85 -15.03
C ASP A 425 12.11 -6.46 -14.80
N ASP A 426 12.96 -7.48 -14.76
CA ASP A 426 14.40 -7.32 -14.59
C ASP A 426 15.04 -6.78 -15.89
N PRO A 427 15.94 -5.78 -15.83
CA PRO A 427 16.61 -5.23 -17.01
C PRO A 427 17.30 -6.26 -17.90
N ARG A 428 17.86 -7.34 -17.33
CA ARG A 428 18.49 -8.40 -18.11
C ARG A 428 17.45 -9.15 -18.94
N LYS A 429 16.30 -9.47 -18.35
CA LYS A 429 15.18 -10.09 -19.06
C LYS A 429 14.70 -9.21 -20.22
N VAL A 430 14.62 -7.89 -20.01
CA VAL A 430 14.26 -6.94 -21.08
C VAL A 430 15.29 -6.95 -22.21
N ALA A 431 16.59 -6.94 -21.87
CA ALA A 431 17.66 -7.03 -22.86
C ALA A 431 17.62 -8.36 -23.64
N ASP A 432 17.40 -9.49 -22.95
CA ASP A 432 17.28 -10.80 -23.59
C ASP A 432 16.10 -10.84 -24.59
N GLU A 433 14.98 -10.16 -24.29
CA GLU A 433 13.87 -10.01 -25.23
C GLU A 433 14.21 -9.11 -26.42
N TYR A 434 14.96 -8.02 -26.23
CA TYR A 434 15.49 -7.23 -27.34
C TYR A 434 16.42 -8.04 -28.25
N LEU A 435 17.29 -8.87 -27.69
CA LEU A 435 18.15 -9.77 -28.45
C LEU A 435 17.34 -10.79 -29.24
N ARG A 436 16.26 -11.35 -28.66
CA ARG A 436 15.32 -12.24 -29.37
C ARG A 436 14.60 -11.52 -30.51
N GLY A 437 14.18 -10.28 -30.30
CA GLY A 437 13.59 -9.43 -31.34
C GLY A 437 14.55 -9.18 -32.50
N LEU A 438 15.82 -8.86 -32.23
CA LEU A 438 16.85 -8.71 -33.26
C LEU A 438 17.11 -10.02 -34.02
N ASN A 439 17.14 -11.14 -33.32
CA ASN A 439 17.25 -12.47 -33.95
C ASN A 439 16.10 -12.72 -34.92
N LEU A 440 14.85 -12.47 -34.48
CA LEU A 440 13.67 -12.60 -35.33
C LEU A 440 13.77 -11.72 -36.58
N LEU A 441 14.15 -10.45 -36.41
CA LEU A 441 14.29 -9.51 -37.52
C LEU A 441 15.39 -9.93 -38.49
N SER A 442 16.52 -10.45 -38.00
CA SER A 442 17.66 -10.90 -38.82
C SER A 442 17.31 -12.04 -39.77
N GLN A 443 16.29 -12.85 -39.45
CA GLN A 443 15.86 -14.00 -40.26
C GLN A 443 14.89 -13.64 -41.39
N SER A 444 14.46 -12.37 -41.47
CA SER A 444 13.48 -11.91 -42.46
C SER A 444 14.12 -11.00 -43.51
N THR A 445 13.70 -11.07 -44.78
CA THR A 445 14.27 -10.22 -45.86
C THR A 445 13.62 -8.82 -45.93
N GLY A 446 12.57 -8.55 -45.15
CA GLY A 446 11.85 -7.29 -45.17
C GLY A 446 12.52 -6.16 -44.37
N ASP A 447 12.08 -4.92 -44.60
CA ASP A 447 12.49 -3.74 -43.84
C ASP A 447 11.80 -3.73 -42.46
N GLY A 448 12.40 -4.46 -41.53
CA GLY A 448 11.99 -4.51 -40.12
C GLY A 448 13.08 -4.01 -39.18
N TYR A 449 12.67 -3.34 -38.10
CA TYR A 449 13.59 -2.86 -37.06
C TYR A 449 13.03 -3.04 -35.64
N LEU A 450 13.92 -2.96 -34.64
CA LEU A 450 13.58 -3.15 -33.22
C LEU A 450 13.28 -1.80 -32.56
N SER A 451 12.14 -1.70 -31.88
CA SER A 451 11.83 -0.61 -30.95
C SER A 451 12.26 -0.97 -29.54
N ILE A 452 13.04 -0.10 -28.91
CA ILE A 452 13.52 -0.26 -27.54
C ILE A 452 13.11 0.93 -26.68
N LYS A 453 12.96 0.66 -25.38
CA LYS A 453 12.74 1.67 -24.34
C LYS A 453 13.97 1.70 -23.45
N LEU A 454 14.78 2.74 -23.57
CA LEU A 454 16.01 2.84 -22.77
C LEU A 454 15.77 2.74 -21.25
N PRO A 455 14.72 3.37 -20.68
CA PRO A 455 14.45 3.27 -19.25
C PRO A 455 14.15 1.86 -18.75
N ALA A 456 13.63 0.97 -19.61
CA ALA A 456 13.38 -0.43 -19.25
C ALA A 456 14.69 -1.20 -18.97
N LEU A 457 15.82 -0.73 -19.49
CA LEU A 457 17.16 -1.24 -19.17
C LEU A 457 17.75 -0.62 -17.88
N LYS A 458 16.98 0.21 -17.16
CA LYS A 458 17.41 0.99 -15.98
C LYS A 458 18.72 1.75 -16.22
N SER A 459 18.89 2.28 -17.44
CA SER A 459 20.09 3.00 -17.87
C SER A 459 21.41 2.20 -17.80
N SER A 460 21.37 0.86 -17.83
CA SER A 460 22.59 0.04 -17.93
C SER A 460 23.26 0.24 -19.28
N LYS A 461 24.48 0.79 -19.25
CA LYS A 461 25.32 0.97 -20.44
C LYS A 461 25.84 -0.35 -20.98
N GLU A 462 26.06 -1.35 -20.11
CA GLU A 462 26.50 -2.68 -20.54
C GLU A 462 25.43 -3.38 -21.38
N LEU A 463 24.18 -3.41 -20.88
CA LEU A 463 23.06 -4.05 -21.60
C LEU A 463 22.74 -3.33 -22.90
N LEU A 464 22.81 -1.99 -22.92
CA LEU A 464 22.63 -1.22 -24.14
C LEU A 464 23.72 -1.54 -25.18
N ARG A 465 24.98 -1.70 -24.77
CA ARG A 465 26.08 -2.10 -25.66
C ARG A 465 25.87 -3.50 -26.22
N GLU A 466 25.39 -4.44 -25.40
CA GLU A 466 25.08 -5.81 -25.84
C GLU A 466 23.99 -5.80 -26.93
N VAL A 467 22.88 -5.10 -26.70
CA VAL A 467 21.80 -4.94 -27.70
C VAL A 467 22.30 -4.23 -28.95
N THR A 468 23.16 -3.22 -28.80
CA THR A 468 23.76 -2.48 -29.91
C THR A 468 24.67 -3.36 -30.77
N ALA A 469 25.55 -4.13 -30.14
CA ALA A 469 26.44 -5.05 -30.86
C ALA A 469 25.63 -6.05 -31.68
N ARG A 470 24.58 -6.63 -31.08
CA ARG A 470 23.69 -7.55 -31.79
C ARG A 470 22.95 -6.89 -32.95
N ALA A 471 22.52 -5.64 -32.79
CA ALA A 471 21.85 -4.90 -33.87
C ALA A 471 22.78 -4.62 -35.05
N LEU A 472 24.03 -4.28 -34.76
CA LEU A 472 25.08 -4.09 -35.76
C LEU A 472 25.35 -5.39 -36.53
N GLU A 473 25.52 -6.51 -35.83
CA GLU A 473 25.68 -7.84 -36.45
C GLU A 473 24.48 -8.24 -37.31
N ALA A 474 23.26 -7.95 -36.84
CA ALA A 474 22.04 -8.26 -37.56
C ALA A 474 21.79 -7.33 -38.75
N GLY A 475 22.53 -6.23 -38.88
CA GLY A 475 22.29 -5.17 -39.86
C GLY A 475 20.93 -4.50 -39.67
N ARG A 476 20.42 -4.42 -38.44
CA ARG A 476 19.08 -3.91 -38.12
C ARG A 476 19.14 -2.58 -37.41
N ARG A 477 18.16 -1.72 -37.73
CA ARG A 477 17.99 -0.43 -37.06
C ARG A 477 17.51 -0.63 -35.61
N LEU A 478 18.04 0.20 -34.72
CA LEU A 478 17.50 0.38 -33.36
C LEU A 478 16.72 1.68 -33.29
N HIS A 479 15.46 1.57 -32.92
CA HIS A 479 14.57 2.71 -32.70
C HIS A 479 14.37 2.95 -31.22
N PHE A 480 14.54 4.20 -30.78
CA PHE A 480 14.35 4.61 -29.39
C PHE A 480 12.96 5.23 -29.20
N ASP A 481 12.11 4.54 -28.44
CA ASP A 481 10.79 5.04 -28.08
C ASP A 481 10.87 6.15 -27.03
N ALA A 482 9.97 7.12 -27.16
CA ALA A 482 9.79 8.16 -26.16
C ALA A 482 8.87 7.65 -25.04
N LEU A 483 9.36 7.64 -23.80
CA LEU A 483 8.59 7.35 -22.60
C LEU A 483 8.20 8.66 -21.91
N SER A 484 8.75 8.97 -20.73
CA SER A 484 8.41 10.21 -20.03
C SER A 484 9.28 11.41 -20.47
N PRO A 485 8.77 12.65 -20.33
CA PRO A 485 9.56 13.86 -20.55
C PRO A 485 10.87 13.90 -19.75
N ALA A 486 10.88 13.33 -18.55
CA ALA A 486 12.05 13.27 -17.67
C ALA A 486 13.18 12.38 -18.21
N GLU A 487 12.85 11.38 -19.02
CA GLU A 487 13.80 10.40 -19.58
C GLU A 487 14.27 10.77 -21.00
N ALA A 488 13.63 11.77 -21.61
CA ALA A 488 13.91 12.17 -22.99
C ALA A 488 15.36 12.62 -23.18
N GLN A 489 15.93 13.38 -22.23
CA GLN A 489 17.32 13.83 -22.34
C GLN A 489 18.31 12.66 -22.31
N GLY A 490 18.17 11.76 -21.33
CA GLY A 490 19.05 10.60 -21.23
C GLY A 490 18.96 9.66 -22.45
N THR A 491 17.79 9.60 -23.09
CA THR A 491 17.60 8.83 -24.33
C THR A 491 18.32 9.49 -25.50
N ARG A 492 18.19 10.81 -25.67
CA ARG A 492 18.91 11.59 -26.68
C ARG A 492 20.43 11.46 -26.52
N ASP A 493 20.94 11.62 -25.30
CA ASP A 493 22.38 11.52 -25.00
C ASP A 493 22.93 10.12 -25.36
N ALA A 494 22.14 9.07 -25.09
CA ALA A 494 22.51 7.70 -25.46
C ALA A 494 22.55 7.51 -26.99
N VAL A 495 21.56 8.03 -27.72
CA VAL A 495 21.53 7.96 -29.19
C VAL A 495 22.73 8.70 -29.79
N GLU A 496 23.04 9.91 -29.31
CA GLU A 496 24.20 10.68 -29.77
C GLU A 496 25.52 9.94 -29.51
N SER A 497 25.66 9.38 -28.30
CA SER A 497 26.82 8.58 -27.94
C SER A 497 27.00 7.36 -28.85
N LEU A 498 25.92 6.64 -29.16
CA LEU A 498 25.97 5.47 -30.03
C LEU A 498 26.21 5.85 -31.49
N HIS A 499 25.59 6.91 -31.98
CA HIS A 499 25.77 7.41 -33.35
C HIS A 499 27.24 7.77 -33.61
N ARG A 500 27.90 8.41 -32.63
CA ARG A 500 29.33 8.75 -32.70
C ARG A 500 30.25 7.52 -32.62
N GLN A 501 29.91 6.55 -31.77
CA GLN A 501 30.75 5.35 -31.55
C GLN A 501 30.60 4.31 -32.67
N PHE A 502 29.44 4.21 -33.28
CA PHE A 502 29.12 3.22 -34.30
C PHE A 502 28.48 3.87 -35.54
N PRO A 503 29.28 4.49 -36.43
CA PRO A 503 28.74 5.21 -37.60
C PRO A 503 27.91 4.36 -38.56
N ASN A 504 28.15 3.05 -38.58
CA ASN A 504 27.41 2.09 -39.42
C ASN A 504 26.11 1.58 -38.78
N LEU A 505 25.86 1.91 -37.51
CA LEU A 505 24.63 1.53 -36.82
C LEU A 505 23.48 2.43 -37.26
N GLN A 506 22.41 1.82 -37.74
CA GLN A 506 21.19 2.55 -38.06
C GLN A 506 20.42 2.86 -36.78
N LEU A 507 20.24 4.14 -36.48
CA LEU A 507 19.50 4.63 -35.32
C LEU A 507 18.30 5.46 -35.75
N SER A 508 17.23 5.46 -34.95
CA SER A 508 16.10 6.37 -35.12
C SER A 508 15.46 6.73 -33.78
N TYR A 509 14.69 7.82 -33.76
CA TYR A 509 14.21 8.45 -32.53
C TYR A 509 12.72 8.85 -32.62
N THR A 510 11.97 8.69 -31.54
CA THR A 510 10.56 9.14 -31.46
C THR A 510 10.46 10.59 -30.99
N LEU A 511 9.63 11.39 -31.67
CA LEU A 511 9.30 12.77 -31.34
C LEU A 511 7.80 12.90 -30.99
N PRO A 512 7.45 13.11 -29.71
CA PRO A 512 6.06 13.35 -29.30
C PRO A 512 5.58 14.77 -29.57
N GLY A 513 4.53 14.95 -30.38
CA GLY A 513 3.92 16.26 -30.65
C GLY A 513 3.36 16.99 -29.42
N ARG A 514 3.07 16.23 -28.35
CA ARG A 514 2.61 16.78 -27.07
C ARG A 514 3.70 17.51 -26.29
N TRP A 515 4.98 17.35 -26.61
CA TRP A 515 6.06 17.99 -25.87
C TRP A 515 6.61 19.21 -26.60
N LYS A 516 6.76 20.33 -25.89
CA LYS A 516 7.40 21.56 -26.40
C LYS A 516 8.84 21.30 -26.83
N ARG A 517 9.59 20.52 -26.04
CA ARG A 517 10.98 20.15 -26.35
C ARG A 517 11.14 19.42 -27.69
N SER A 518 10.10 18.77 -28.20
CA SER A 518 10.17 18.01 -29.45
C SER A 518 10.54 18.86 -30.66
N LEU A 519 10.30 20.18 -30.64
CA LEU A 519 10.78 21.07 -31.70
C LEU A 519 12.31 21.18 -31.70
N SER A 520 12.92 21.30 -30.52
CA SER A 520 14.37 21.31 -30.38
C SER A 520 15.00 19.93 -30.66
N ASP A 521 14.32 18.85 -30.27
CA ASP A 521 14.76 17.49 -30.58
C ASP A 521 14.60 17.17 -32.08
N ALA A 522 13.61 17.74 -32.77
CA ALA A 522 13.46 17.63 -34.21
C ALA A 522 14.61 18.29 -34.97
N GLN A 523 15.01 19.51 -34.56
CA GLN A 523 16.17 20.20 -35.13
C GLN A 523 17.45 19.37 -34.94
N TRP A 524 17.67 18.86 -33.73
CA TRP A 524 18.80 17.98 -33.46
C TRP A 524 18.79 16.72 -34.33
N ALA A 525 17.63 16.05 -34.48
CA ALA A 525 17.54 14.84 -35.31
C ALA A 525 17.84 15.13 -36.80
N VAL A 526 17.45 16.31 -37.30
CA VAL A 526 17.80 16.80 -38.63
C VAL A 526 19.31 16.98 -38.77
N GLU A 527 19.96 17.65 -37.81
CA GLU A 527 21.41 17.87 -37.80
C GLU A 527 22.18 16.54 -37.79
N GLN A 528 21.70 15.56 -37.03
CA GLN A 528 22.28 14.22 -36.94
C GLN A 528 21.86 13.28 -38.10
N GLN A 529 21.04 13.75 -39.05
CA GLN A 529 20.52 12.95 -40.16
C GLN A 529 19.86 11.64 -39.71
N LEU A 530 19.14 11.69 -38.59
CA LEU A 530 18.42 10.56 -38.02
C LEU A 530 17.01 10.46 -38.61
N PRO A 531 16.57 9.27 -39.05
CA PRO A 531 15.15 8.99 -39.26
C PRO A 531 14.36 9.17 -37.96
N VAL A 532 13.15 9.72 -38.04
CA VAL A 532 12.32 9.98 -36.86
C VAL A 532 10.93 9.39 -37.00
N ARG A 533 10.33 9.04 -35.85
CA ARG A 533 8.91 8.68 -35.74
C ARG A 533 8.17 9.80 -35.02
N VAL A 534 7.11 10.33 -35.61
CA VAL A 534 6.28 11.37 -34.97
C VAL A 534 5.00 10.74 -34.42
N VAL A 535 4.79 10.90 -33.11
CA VAL A 535 3.62 10.38 -32.37
C VAL A 535 2.87 11.53 -31.71
N LYS A 536 1.57 11.33 -31.39
CA LYS A 536 0.83 12.31 -30.56
C LYS A 536 1.48 12.48 -29.18
N GLY A 537 1.98 11.39 -28.59
CA GLY A 537 2.59 11.37 -27.26
C GLY A 537 1.61 10.93 -26.19
N GLN A 538 1.97 9.87 -25.46
CA GLN A 538 1.13 9.33 -24.39
C GLN A 538 1.21 10.18 -23.11
N TRP A 539 2.39 10.69 -22.77
CA TRP A 539 2.64 11.48 -21.56
C TRP A 539 2.47 12.98 -21.84
N ALA A 540 1.82 13.67 -20.92
CA ALA A 540 1.65 15.12 -20.99
C ALA A 540 3.00 15.83 -20.78
N ASP A 541 3.18 16.98 -21.43
CA ASP A 541 4.29 17.88 -21.13
C ASP A 541 4.08 18.47 -19.72
N PRO A 542 5.09 18.46 -18.83
CA PRO A 542 4.97 19.05 -17.50
C PRO A 542 4.72 20.57 -17.54
N GLU A 543 5.24 21.25 -18.57
CA GLU A 543 5.16 22.70 -18.74
C GLU A 543 3.93 23.15 -19.53
N ASP A 544 3.24 22.22 -20.20
CA ASP A 544 2.00 22.48 -20.93
C ASP A 544 1.11 21.23 -21.05
N PRO A 545 0.48 20.79 -19.93
CA PRO A 545 -0.27 19.54 -19.93
C PRO A 545 -1.48 19.53 -20.87
N GLN A 546 -2.00 20.72 -21.20
CA GLN A 546 -3.20 20.95 -22.00
C GLN A 546 -2.90 21.23 -23.48
N ARG A 547 -1.63 21.21 -23.89
CA ARG A 547 -1.21 21.41 -25.27
C ARG A 547 -2.06 20.59 -26.25
N ASP A 548 -2.58 21.28 -27.28
CA ASP A 548 -3.40 20.63 -28.29
C ASP A 548 -2.60 19.57 -29.04
N LEU A 549 -3.12 18.33 -29.03
CA LEU A 549 -2.40 17.17 -29.57
C LEU A 549 -2.25 17.23 -31.08
N ARG A 550 -3.20 17.86 -31.79
CA ARG A 550 -3.19 17.91 -33.25
C ARG A 550 -2.24 19.01 -33.71
N ALA A 551 -2.34 20.20 -33.14
CA ALA A 551 -1.47 21.33 -33.41
C ALA A 551 -0.01 20.99 -33.09
N GLY A 552 0.26 20.49 -31.88
CA GLY A 552 1.63 20.13 -31.49
C GLY A 552 2.24 19.02 -32.35
N TYR A 553 1.45 18.04 -32.81
CA TYR A 553 1.91 17.04 -33.78
C TYR A 553 2.29 17.68 -35.11
N LEU A 554 1.43 18.54 -35.65
CA LEU A 554 1.67 19.20 -36.94
C LEU A 554 2.82 20.19 -36.88
N GLU A 555 3.05 20.89 -35.76
CA GLU A 555 4.22 21.75 -35.57
C GLU A 555 5.53 20.95 -35.67
N VAL A 556 5.57 19.73 -35.11
CA VAL A 556 6.73 18.84 -35.26
C VAL A 556 6.88 18.38 -36.71
N ILE A 557 5.79 18.07 -37.41
CA ILE A 557 5.83 17.74 -38.85
C ILE A 557 6.39 18.90 -39.67
N ASP A 558 5.94 20.13 -39.41
CA ASP A 558 6.41 21.34 -40.09
C ASP A 558 7.90 21.61 -39.82
N ALA A 559 8.37 21.34 -38.61
CA ALA A 559 9.78 21.48 -38.26
C ALA A 559 10.68 20.50 -39.02
N LEU A 560 10.15 19.33 -39.41
CA LEU A 560 10.86 18.27 -40.12
C LEU A 560 10.76 18.38 -41.65
N ALA A 561 9.69 18.98 -42.16
CA ALA A 561 9.42 19.12 -43.58
C ALA A 561 10.55 19.85 -44.32
N GLY A 562 11.05 19.25 -45.40
CA GLY A 562 12.15 19.70 -46.24
C GLY A 562 13.55 19.49 -45.63
N LYS A 563 13.64 18.92 -44.43
CA LYS A 563 14.88 18.89 -43.64
C LYS A 563 15.24 17.49 -43.13
N ALA A 564 14.25 16.69 -42.75
CA ALA A 564 14.47 15.39 -42.15
C ALA A 564 14.84 14.33 -43.18
N ARG A 565 15.71 13.39 -42.78
CA ARG A 565 16.10 12.24 -43.62
C ARG A 565 14.93 11.33 -43.97
N HIS A 566 14.06 11.06 -42.99
CA HIS A 566 12.83 10.28 -43.16
C HIS A 566 11.90 10.49 -41.96
N VAL A 567 10.59 10.54 -42.20
CA VAL A 567 9.57 10.72 -41.16
C VAL A 567 8.55 9.59 -41.19
N SER A 568 8.46 8.82 -40.11
CA SER A 568 7.37 7.87 -39.88
C SER A 568 6.19 8.58 -39.21
N VAL A 569 5.08 8.72 -39.95
CA VAL A 569 3.83 9.34 -39.47
C VAL A 569 3.05 8.29 -38.68
N ALA A 570 3.29 8.24 -37.36
CA ALA A 570 2.69 7.24 -36.47
C ALA A 570 1.36 7.70 -35.86
N THR A 571 0.25 7.43 -36.55
CA THR A 571 -1.11 7.75 -36.08
C THR A 571 -2.20 6.92 -36.78
N HIS A 572 -3.27 6.59 -36.04
CA HIS A 572 -4.50 5.98 -36.61
C HIS A 572 -5.57 7.02 -36.99
N ASP A 573 -5.28 8.29 -36.76
CA ASP A 573 -6.16 9.41 -37.09
C ASP A 573 -5.98 9.76 -38.57
N LEU A 574 -6.97 9.42 -39.40
CA LEU A 574 -6.90 9.51 -40.86
C LEU A 574 -6.74 10.96 -41.36
N GLU A 575 -7.35 11.92 -40.68
CA GLU A 575 -7.28 13.33 -41.05
C GLU A 575 -5.91 13.91 -40.70
N LEU A 576 -5.38 13.57 -39.52
CA LEU A 576 -4.04 13.98 -39.13
C LEU A 576 -2.98 13.31 -40.01
N ALA A 577 -3.13 12.04 -40.36
CA ALA A 577 -2.24 11.34 -41.27
C ALA A 577 -2.24 11.98 -42.66
N ALA A 578 -3.42 12.21 -43.26
CA ALA A 578 -3.56 12.91 -44.54
C ALA A 578 -2.81 14.24 -44.55
N GLU A 579 -3.07 15.06 -43.53
CA GLU A 579 -2.50 16.40 -43.44
C GLU A 579 -0.98 16.35 -43.28
N SER A 580 -0.47 15.43 -42.45
CA SER A 580 0.98 15.27 -42.24
C SER A 580 1.68 14.81 -43.52
N ILE A 581 1.11 13.80 -44.20
CA ILE A 581 1.60 13.28 -45.48
C ILE A 581 1.64 14.39 -46.52
N ARG A 582 0.55 15.16 -46.64
CA ARG A 582 0.44 16.27 -47.61
C ARG A 582 1.56 17.29 -47.40
N ARG A 583 1.85 17.67 -46.14
CA ARG A 583 2.91 18.63 -45.81
C ARG A 583 4.31 18.09 -46.09
N LEU A 584 4.57 16.85 -45.72
CA LEU A 584 5.88 16.19 -45.95
C LEU A 584 6.15 15.99 -47.44
N MET A 585 5.17 15.50 -48.21
CA MET A 585 5.31 15.30 -49.65
C MET A 585 5.47 16.62 -50.41
N ALA A 586 4.74 17.68 -50.02
CA ALA A 586 4.90 19.00 -50.63
C ALA A 586 6.31 19.59 -50.40
N ALA A 587 6.99 19.18 -49.35
CA ALA A 587 8.37 19.54 -49.04
C ALA A 587 9.37 18.43 -49.42
N GLU A 588 8.97 17.48 -50.26
CA GLU A 588 9.81 16.37 -50.77
C GLU A 588 10.51 15.55 -49.66
N THR A 589 9.91 15.46 -48.48
CA THR A 589 10.45 14.71 -47.35
C THR A 589 10.03 13.25 -47.43
N PRO A 590 10.98 12.28 -47.44
CA PRO A 590 10.64 10.87 -47.42
C PRO A 590 9.82 10.52 -46.18
N CYS A 591 8.72 9.79 -46.36
CA CYS A 591 7.86 9.40 -45.26
C CYS A 591 7.20 8.03 -45.46
N ASP A 592 6.78 7.45 -44.34
CA ASP A 592 5.90 6.27 -44.30
C ASP A 592 4.79 6.47 -43.26
N VAL A 593 3.78 5.61 -43.30
CA VAL A 593 2.70 5.59 -42.29
C VAL A 593 2.94 4.43 -41.35
N GLU A 594 2.98 4.72 -40.04
CA GLU A 594 3.15 3.69 -39.01
C GLU A 594 1.88 3.49 -38.17
N LEU A 595 1.47 2.23 -38.04
CA LEU A 595 0.24 1.82 -37.37
C LEU A 595 0.52 0.75 -36.33
N LEU A 596 -0.20 0.77 -35.22
CA LEU A 596 -0.11 -0.23 -34.16
C LEU A 596 -0.97 -1.45 -34.48
N TYR A 597 -0.36 -2.63 -34.40
CA TYR A 597 -1.06 -3.91 -34.53
C TYR A 597 -2.24 -4.00 -33.55
N GLY A 598 -3.38 -4.47 -34.07
CA GLY A 598 -4.59 -4.67 -33.27
C GLY A 598 -5.57 -3.51 -33.25
N LEU A 599 -5.15 -2.30 -33.66
CA LEU A 599 -6.08 -1.20 -33.92
C LEU A 599 -6.67 -1.30 -35.34
N PRO A 600 -7.80 -0.62 -35.63
CA PRO A 600 -8.33 -0.54 -36.99
C PRO A 600 -7.32 0.11 -37.94
N MET A 601 -6.83 -0.64 -38.93
CA MET A 601 -5.78 -0.19 -39.87
C MET A 601 -6.23 -0.14 -41.33
N LYS A 602 -7.30 -0.84 -41.72
CA LYS A 602 -7.71 -1.00 -43.13
C LYS A 602 -7.85 0.32 -43.90
N LYS A 603 -8.44 1.35 -43.27
CA LYS A 603 -8.62 2.67 -43.90
C LYS A 603 -7.30 3.43 -44.05
N ALA A 604 -6.45 3.39 -43.02
CA ALA A 604 -5.14 4.06 -43.04
C ALA A 604 -4.20 3.41 -44.06
N ILE A 605 -4.20 2.08 -44.16
CA ILE A 605 -3.45 1.34 -45.18
C ILE A 605 -3.87 1.77 -46.60
N ARG A 606 -5.19 1.81 -46.88
CA ARG A 606 -5.70 2.25 -48.18
C ARG A 606 -5.31 3.69 -48.50
N GLN A 607 -5.35 4.57 -47.50
CA GLN A 607 -4.96 5.97 -47.65
C GLN A 607 -3.47 6.11 -47.99
N ALA A 608 -2.59 5.38 -47.29
CA ALA A 608 -1.16 5.36 -47.57
C ALA A 608 -0.87 4.78 -48.97
N GLN A 609 -1.53 3.68 -49.34
CA GLN A 609 -1.42 3.07 -50.67
C GLN A 609 -1.86 4.02 -51.79
N ALA A 610 -2.94 4.78 -51.59
CA ALA A 610 -3.39 5.79 -52.54
C ALA A 610 -2.39 6.94 -52.73
N ALA A 611 -1.58 7.22 -51.71
CA ALA A 611 -0.45 8.16 -51.77
C ALA A 611 0.88 7.48 -52.19
N SER A 612 0.84 6.20 -52.57
CA SER A 612 2.01 5.37 -52.90
C SER A 612 3.09 5.33 -51.80
N LEU A 613 2.66 5.42 -50.53
CA LEU A 613 3.55 5.39 -49.37
C LEU A 613 3.66 3.99 -48.76
N PRO A 614 4.84 3.60 -48.25
CA PRO A 614 5.00 2.40 -47.45
C PRO A 614 4.17 2.47 -46.17
N VAL A 615 3.72 1.30 -45.70
CA VAL A 615 3.06 1.16 -44.40
C VAL A 615 3.90 0.26 -43.51
N ARG A 616 4.12 0.73 -42.28
CA ARG A 616 4.81 0.00 -41.22
C ARG A 616 3.84 -0.36 -40.10
N ILE A 617 3.88 -1.61 -39.66
CA ILE A 617 3.05 -2.09 -38.56
C ILE A 617 3.91 -2.35 -37.33
N TYR A 618 3.65 -1.63 -36.25
CA TYR A 618 4.26 -1.86 -34.94
C TYR A 618 3.63 -3.09 -34.29
N ILE A 619 4.45 -4.09 -33.97
CA ILE A 619 4.08 -5.37 -33.39
C ILE A 619 4.54 -5.39 -31.93
N PRO A 620 3.64 -5.06 -30.98
CA PRO A 620 3.94 -5.20 -29.57
C PRO A 620 3.76 -6.66 -29.13
N TYR A 621 4.66 -7.14 -28.27
CA TYR A 621 4.54 -8.45 -27.61
C TYR A 621 5.09 -8.37 -26.18
N GLY A 622 4.68 -9.27 -25.30
CA GLY A 622 5.03 -9.25 -23.87
C GLY A 622 3.84 -8.93 -22.97
N GLN A 623 4.07 -8.18 -21.90
CA GLN A 623 3.02 -7.87 -20.93
C GLN A 623 2.03 -6.84 -21.47
N ALA A 624 0.74 -7.07 -21.23
CA ALA A 624 -0.30 -6.15 -21.65
C ALA A 624 -0.30 -4.87 -20.81
N TYR A 625 0.27 -3.80 -21.35
CA TYR A 625 0.13 -2.47 -20.80
C TYR A 625 -1.23 -1.89 -21.21
N LEU A 626 -2.12 -1.61 -20.24
CA LEU A 626 -3.46 -1.06 -20.49
C LEU A 626 -3.69 0.39 -20.00
N PRO A 627 -2.92 1.42 -20.40
CA PRO A 627 -3.25 2.80 -20.04
C PRO A 627 -4.24 3.46 -21.02
N TYR A 628 -4.19 3.11 -22.30
CA TYR A 628 -4.84 3.91 -23.34
C TYR A 628 -6.34 3.60 -23.52
N ALA A 629 -6.77 2.35 -23.28
CA ALA A 629 -8.18 1.97 -23.44
C ALA A 629 -9.07 2.51 -22.30
N LEU A 630 -8.54 2.61 -21.08
CA LEU A 630 -9.34 2.92 -19.89
C LEU A 630 -9.69 4.41 -19.75
N ASN A 631 -8.80 5.30 -20.15
CA ASN A 631 -9.06 6.75 -20.06
C ASN A 631 -10.05 7.25 -21.14
N LYS A 632 -10.18 6.56 -22.29
CA LYS A 632 -11.19 6.87 -23.32
C LYS A 632 -12.53 6.16 -23.14
N LEU A 633 -12.57 5.03 -22.41
CA LEU A 633 -13.83 4.33 -22.09
C LEU A 633 -14.82 5.22 -21.32
N ARG A 634 -14.30 6.20 -20.58
CA ARG A 634 -15.12 7.16 -19.82
C ARG A 634 -15.68 8.32 -20.65
N SER A 635 -15.11 8.62 -21.81
CA SER A 635 -15.44 9.82 -22.61
C SER A 635 -16.14 9.53 -23.94
N GLN A 636 -16.31 8.26 -24.35
CA GLN A 636 -16.97 7.91 -25.62
C GLN A 636 -17.95 6.71 -25.47
N PRO A 637 -19.23 6.95 -25.16
CA PRO A 637 -20.26 5.90 -24.95
C PRO A 637 -20.44 4.95 -26.15
N ARG A 638 -20.21 5.46 -27.37
CA ARG A 638 -20.30 4.69 -28.63
C ARG A 638 -19.27 3.56 -28.73
N MET A 639 -18.11 3.71 -28.10
CA MET A 639 -17.05 2.70 -28.13
C MET A 639 -17.38 1.49 -27.23
N LEU A 640 -18.07 1.75 -26.10
CA LEU A 640 -18.60 0.72 -25.21
C LEU A 640 -19.69 -0.11 -25.90
N TRP A 641 -20.57 0.56 -26.66
CA TRP A 641 -21.59 -0.09 -27.48
C TRP A 641 -21.00 -0.94 -28.61
N TRP A 642 -19.92 -0.48 -29.24
CA TRP A 642 -19.19 -1.23 -30.27
C TRP A 642 -18.52 -2.50 -29.69
N LEU A 643 -17.92 -2.39 -28.49
CA LEU A 643 -17.33 -3.53 -27.76
C LEU A 643 -18.38 -4.55 -27.29
N LEU A 644 -19.56 -4.10 -26.86
CA LEU A 644 -20.69 -4.96 -26.48
C LEU A 644 -21.30 -5.66 -27.70
N ARG A 645 -21.44 -4.96 -28.83
CA ARG A 645 -21.94 -5.51 -30.09
C ARG A 645 -21.01 -6.57 -30.69
N ASP A 646 -19.70 -6.33 -30.65
CA ASP A 646 -18.70 -7.30 -31.13
C ASP A 646 -18.60 -8.53 -30.22
N ALA A 647 -18.82 -8.38 -28.90
CA ALA A 647 -18.85 -9.51 -27.97
C ALA A 647 -20.06 -10.43 -28.19
N LEU A 648 -21.21 -9.86 -28.61
CA LEU A 648 -22.40 -10.63 -28.96
C LEU A 648 -22.27 -11.36 -30.30
N ASN A 649 -21.50 -10.82 -31.25
CA ASN A 649 -21.26 -11.42 -32.57
C ASN A 649 -20.12 -12.45 -32.60
N ALA A 650 -19.35 -12.61 -31.51
CA ALA A 650 -18.27 -13.60 -31.40
C ALA A 650 -18.75 -14.95 -30.82
N SER A 651 -20.07 -15.10 -30.63
CA SER A 651 -20.71 -16.32 -30.12
C SER A 651 -21.47 -17.10 -31.22
N SER A 652 -21.24 -16.76 -32.49
CA SER A 652 -21.89 -17.32 -33.67
C SER A 652 -20.88 -17.97 -34.60
#